data_AF-A0A9P5VUG7-F1
#
_entry.id   AF-A0A9P5VUG7-F1
#
_cell.length_a   1.000
_cell.length_b   1.000
_cell.length_c   1.000
_cell.angle_alpha   90.00
_cell.angle_beta   90.00
_cell.angle_gamma   90.00
#
_symmetry.space_group_name_H-M   'P 1'
#
loop_
_entity.id
_entity.type
_entity.pdbx_description
1 polymer ?
#
loop_
_entity_poly.entity_id
_entity_poly.type
_entity_poly.pdbx_seq_one_letter_code
_entity_poly.pdbx_strand_id
1 'polypeptide(L)'
;MQALELANIYLSNARSTNDSSIAMVLCHDTEVSLSQAKRAAKHTEAHTIHDGIASAYIELGKLLDSRGNRDEAQASYEKAQKLGGASSAKGVLNHTLNASGVKLSLLPSLGQYQQSDNITAIPEHIFVENIRPPAIVSKLPEPDERLIDTTQLVCCLGLLKASKSSDDILEPYAREWIQSIEGDPFEQERLRIMATDVIRVFKRDELKDAKAVTEVVHLAPVLEKDDFQYLLKELYSEIIQSDLLDIHKLEGLAQLIQGADPGHLDADDLVKILGLLSTRLRDTHHQSSLHMYQLTMAVSHVLDAMADTNVKYLHREKLHEPLSSYLEGLKVSSDPYLVYQAAYAYQALQYVPDDETIWQSALRRTGSVIRGVSGLVSAVKGLDLNGFIEGLNEIQQGLSGASEVIKQTATTIDRMISITSNGQEFLDCLKEGLSFGRKRDWYPALRLADTLLRDGQFATFKELVCEAPCRRDPAFLWGVCQRLSEVAVDPTWDTEIHRGAIEFLGAIYENDATWGLQASVKQWIAIILVRLASSSDSFVKSAAEALIQESMLNIDLQGQLIQGKDAGTYPLAVASTPFASPSLLDRAQNKPDVEGHLRQLMKQRLKEETKTVYIPPQAKAGLHASDNARFQLMDKVKEFITNYQKVFLLLGDSGAGKSTFIRALECDLWQAYKKGGLIPLHINLPAIDKPDQDMIAKHFRKSEFTESQIRELKEHRKFILICDGYDESQQTHNLYTTNRLNQPGEWQAKMLISCRSEYIGADYRDRFQPGDRNLTSETTLFQEAVITPFSVDQVEAYINKYVSIHQPLWEAREYKKALDHVPSLKKLVRNPFLMSLSLEVLPRMMDPGEGHSATRITKVALYDQFVEHWLERGKKRLGEKELSPQARAAFESLSDEGFTKNGIDFLKKLAVAIYKEQDGQPI
;
A
#
# COMPACT_ATOMS: atom_id res chain seq x y z
N MET A 1 4.29 -12.88 -61.57
CA MET A 1 4.64 -13.50 -62.86
C MET A 1 5.73 -14.55 -62.68
N GLN A 2 6.96 -14.20 -62.29
CA GLN A 2 8.06 -15.17 -62.07
C GLN A 2 7.71 -16.34 -61.12
N ALA A 3 7.07 -16.08 -59.97
CA ALA A 3 6.66 -17.14 -59.04
C ALA A 3 5.56 -18.07 -59.61
N LEU A 4 4.72 -17.57 -60.52
CA LEU A 4 3.69 -18.38 -61.19
C LEU A 4 4.31 -19.24 -62.30
N GLU A 5 5.27 -18.70 -63.06
CA GLU A 5 6.05 -19.49 -64.02
C GLU A 5 6.83 -20.61 -63.34
N LEU A 6 7.45 -20.31 -62.19
CA LEU A 6 8.17 -21.31 -61.40
C LEU A 6 7.24 -22.42 -60.89
N ALA A 7 6.05 -22.06 -60.38
CA ALA A 7 5.04 -23.03 -59.99
C ALA A 7 4.62 -23.95 -61.16
N ASN A 8 4.46 -23.40 -62.37
CA ASN A 8 4.11 -24.17 -63.55
C ASN A 8 5.25 -25.12 -64.00
N ILE A 9 6.51 -24.71 -63.82
CA ILE A 9 7.68 -25.58 -64.06
C ILE A 9 7.66 -26.77 -63.08
N TYR A 10 7.44 -26.52 -61.79
CA TYR A 10 7.34 -27.59 -60.80
C TYR A 10 6.17 -28.54 -61.08
N LEU A 11 4.99 -28.01 -61.46
CA LEU A 11 3.85 -28.83 -61.87
C LEU A 11 4.16 -29.71 -63.09
N SER A 12 4.84 -29.17 -64.09
CA SER A 12 5.23 -29.92 -65.28
C SER A 12 6.21 -31.04 -64.93
N ASN A 13 7.21 -30.74 -64.09
CA ASN A 13 8.20 -31.72 -63.65
C ASN A 13 7.55 -32.82 -62.79
N ALA A 14 6.65 -32.44 -61.89
CA ALA A 14 5.89 -33.36 -61.04
C ALA A 14 5.00 -34.33 -61.84
N ARG A 15 4.52 -33.91 -63.03
CA ARG A 15 3.79 -34.78 -63.95
C ARG A 15 4.67 -35.75 -64.71
N SER A 16 5.85 -35.29 -65.13
CA SER A 16 6.77 -36.09 -65.94
C SER A 16 7.53 -37.16 -65.16
N THR A 17 7.60 -37.04 -63.82
CA THR A 17 8.34 -37.98 -62.98
C THR A 17 7.49 -39.18 -62.57
N ASN A 18 8.05 -40.38 -62.79
CA ASN A 18 7.46 -41.64 -62.33
C ASN A 18 7.78 -41.91 -60.84
N ASP A 19 8.70 -41.15 -60.23
CA ASP A 19 9.04 -41.29 -58.81
C ASP A 19 8.03 -40.52 -57.94
N SER A 20 7.30 -41.24 -57.10
CA SER A 20 6.26 -40.66 -56.25
C SER A 20 6.80 -39.73 -55.17
N SER A 21 8.02 -39.96 -54.68
CA SER A 21 8.63 -39.11 -53.65
C SER A 21 9.06 -37.76 -54.23
N ILE A 22 9.68 -37.78 -55.40
CA ILE A 22 10.09 -36.57 -56.14
C ILE A 22 8.85 -35.79 -56.60
N ALA A 23 7.79 -36.49 -57.05
CA ALA A 23 6.53 -35.85 -57.40
C ALA A 23 5.92 -35.07 -56.21
N MET A 24 5.93 -35.65 -55.00
CA MET A 24 5.39 -34.99 -53.80
C MET A 24 6.22 -33.78 -53.36
N VAL A 25 7.55 -33.86 -53.45
CA VAL A 25 8.42 -32.69 -53.20
C VAL A 25 8.11 -31.57 -54.19
N LEU A 26 7.96 -31.89 -55.48
CA LEU A 26 7.61 -30.90 -56.50
C LEU A 26 6.19 -30.35 -56.34
N CYS A 27 5.24 -31.13 -55.81
CA CYS A 27 3.91 -30.64 -55.42
C CYS A 27 3.99 -29.63 -54.26
N HIS A 28 4.83 -29.89 -53.26
CA HIS A 28 5.06 -28.96 -52.16
C HIS A 28 5.72 -27.65 -52.65
N ASP A 29 6.75 -27.76 -53.49
CA ASP A 29 7.44 -26.59 -54.07
C ASP A 29 6.51 -25.77 -54.99
N THR A 30 5.59 -26.45 -55.68
CA THR A 30 4.50 -25.80 -56.41
C THR A 30 3.62 -25.00 -55.46
N GLU A 31 3.17 -25.58 -54.35
CA GLU A 31 2.27 -24.92 -53.40
C GLU A 31 2.90 -23.68 -52.76
N VAL A 32 4.18 -23.77 -52.40
CA VAL A 32 4.96 -22.64 -51.88
C VAL A 32 5.04 -21.52 -52.91
N SER A 33 5.36 -21.86 -54.17
CA SER A 33 5.48 -20.90 -55.28
C SER A 33 4.13 -20.23 -55.61
N LEU A 34 3.02 -20.99 -55.58
CA LEU A 34 1.67 -20.43 -55.77
C LEU A 34 1.24 -19.53 -54.62
N SER A 35 1.63 -19.86 -53.39
CA SER A 35 1.34 -19.03 -52.21
C SER A 35 2.08 -17.70 -52.27
N GLN A 36 3.33 -17.70 -52.75
CA GLN A 36 4.09 -16.48 -53.02
C GLN A 36 3.48 -15.67 -54.17
N ALA A 37 3.10 -16.31 -55.28
CA ALA A 37 2.43 -15.66 -56.40
C ALA A 37 1.11 -14.98 -55.97
N LYS A 38 0.31 -15.65 -55.13
CA LYS A 38 -0.93 -15.12 -54.56
C LYS A 38 -0.69 -13.90 -53.65
N ARG A 39 0.34 -13.94 -52.81
CA ARG A 39 0.70 -12.79 -51.95
C ARG A 39 1.14 -11.58 -52.77
N ALA A 40 1.95 -11.81 -53.81
CA ALA A 40 2.38 -10.75 -54.71
C ALA A 40 1.23 -10.16 -55.54
N ALA A 41 0.24 -10.97 -55.92
CA ALA A 41 -0.92 -10.53 -56.71
C ALA A 41 -2.00 -9.80 -55.88
N LYS A 42 -1.91 -9.77 -54.55
CA LYS A 42 -2.96 -9.27 -53.63
C LYS A 42 -3.40 -7.80 -53.87
N HIS A 43 -2.57 -7.00 -54.52
CA HIS A 43 -2.84 -5.59 -54.83
C HIS A 43 -2.90 -5.28 -56.34
N THR A 44 -2.97 -6.30 -57.20
CA THR A 44 -2.97 -6.12 -58.66
C THR A 44 -4.36 -6.40 -59.23
N GLU A 45 -4.97 -5.45 -59.95
CA GLU A 45 -6.28 -5.62 -60.60
C GLU A 45 -6.26 -6.50 -61.88
N ALA A 46 -5.14 -7.17 -62.15
CA ALA A 46 -4.97 -8.02 -63.32
C ALA A 46 -5.68 -9.37 -63.10
N HIS A 47 -6.95 -9.46 -63.49
CA HIS A 47 -7.76 -10.69 -63.45
C HIS A 47 -7.04 -11.91 -64.08
N THR A 48 -6.25 -11.68 -65.14
CA THR A 48 -5.46 -12.72 -65.83
C THR A 48 -4.42 -13.43 -64.94
N ILE A 49 -3.85 -12.73 -63.94
CA ILE A 49 -2.88 -13.33 -63.00
C ILE A 49 -3.60 -14.17 -61.95
N HIS A 50 -4.75 -13.71 -61.45
CA HIS A 50 -5.57 -14.47 -60.51
C HIS A 50 -6.12 -15.75 -61.14
N ASP A 51 -6.55 -15.69 -62.40
CA ASP A 51 -7.00 -16.86 -63.17
C ASP A 51 -5.86 -17.86 -63.40
N GLY A 52 -4.65 -17.37 -63.71
CA GLY A 52 -3.46 -18.21 -63.85
C GLY A 52 -3.09 -18.96 -62.56
N ILE A 53 -3.18 -18.28 -61.41
CA ILE A 53 -2.92 -18.88 -60.09
C ILE A 53 -4.03 -19.90 -59.73
N ALA A 54 -5.29 -19.56 -60.00
CA ALA A 54 -6.42 -20.46 -59.76
C ALA A 54 -6.29 -21.75 -60.60
N SER A 55 -5.94 -21.63 -61.89
CA SER A 55 -5.70 -22.78 -62.76
C SER A 55 -4.58 -23.67 -62.25
N ALA A 56 -3.48 -23.10 -61.78
CA ALA A 56 -2.36 -23.87 -61.25
C ALA A 56 -2.72 -24.61 -59.95
N TYR A 57 -3.54 -24.02 -59.06
CA TYR A 57 -4.06 -24.72 -57.88
C TYR A 57 -5.00 -25.88 -58.23
N ILE A 58 -5.82 -25.75 -59.29
CA ILE A 58 -6.66 -26.87 -59.78
C ILE A 58 -5.79 -28.01 -60.31
N GLU A 59 -4.76 -27.68 -61.08
CA GLU A 59 -3.85 -28.66 -61.67
C GLU A 59 -2.96 -29.35 -60.62
N LEU A 60 -2.63 -28.66 -59.53
CA LEU A 60 -1.99 -29.23 -58.34
C LEU A 60 -2.94 -30.19 -57.61
N GLY A 61 -4.19 -29.78 -57.38
CA GLY A 61 -5.20 -30.61 -56.73
C GLY A 61 -5.44 -31.93 -57.49
N LYS A 62 -5.55 -31.88 -58.82
CA LYS A 62 -5.70 -33.09 -59.65
C LYS A 62 -4.51 -34.03 -59.53
N LEU A 63 -3.29 -33.48 -59.48
CA LEU A 63 -2.08 -34.28 -59.38
C LEU A 63 -1.99 -34.95 -58.00
N LEU A 64 -2.28 -34.23 -56.92
CA LEU A 64 -2.32 -34.76 -55.55
C LEU A 64 -3.39 -35.85 -55.39
N ASP A 65 -4.58 -35.65 -55.97
CA ASP A 65 -5.68 -36.62 -55.92
C ASP A 65 -5.32 -37.91 -56.69
N SER A 66 -4.69 -37.78 -57.87
CA SER A 66 -4.20 -38.93 -58.65
C SER A 66 -3.10 -39.74 -57.94
N ARG A 67 -2.46 -39.16 -56.91
CA ARG A 67 -1.41 -39.79 -56.10
C ARG A 67 -1.93 -40.21 -54.71
N GLY A 68 -3.24 -40.09 -54.45
CA GLY A 68 -3.89 -40.57 -53.22
C GLY A 68 -3.89 -39.59 -52.05
N ASN A 69 -3.42 -38.35 -52.23
CA ASN A 69 -3.37 -37.34 -51.17
C ASN A 69 -4.61 -36.42 -51.21
N ARG A 70 -5.74 -36.97 -50.74
CA ARG A 70 -7.07 -36.37 -50.89
C ARG A 70 -7.26 -35.07 -50.10
N ASP A 71 -6.67 -34.96 -48.92
CA ASP A 71 -6.83 -33.78 -48.06
C ASP A 71 -6.08 -32.56 -48.62
N GLU A 72 -4.86 -32.76 -49.11
CA GLU A 72 -4.09 -31.70 -49.77
C GLU A 72 -4.67 -31.33 -51.15
N ALA A 73 -5.25 -32.30 -51.86
CA ALA A 73 -5.99 -32.05 -53.09
C ALA A 73 -7.21 -31.16 -52.84
N GLN A 74 -8.00 -31.48 -51.80
CA GLN A 74 -9.15 -30.69 -51.39
C GLN A 74 -8.76 -29.27 -50.99
N ALA A 75 -7.71 -29.11 -50.18
CA ALA A 75 -7.18 -27.81 -49.81
C ALA A 75 -6.74 -26.97 -51.03
N SER A 76 -6.17 -27.62 -52.06
CA SER A 76 -5.78 -26.98 -53.31
C SER A 76 -7.00 -26.51 -54.13
N TYR A 77 -8.06 -27.32 -54.21
CA TYR A 77 -9.30 -26.93 -54.90
C TYR A 77 -10.01 -25.76 -54.19
N GLU A 78 -10.05 -25.75 -52.87
CA GLU A 78 -10.62 -24.64 -52.09
C GLU A 78 -9.84 -23.34 -52.29
N LYS A 79 -8.51 -23.43 -52.39
CA LYS A 79 -7.65 -22.27 -52.68
C LYS A 79 -7.92 -21.71 -54.09
N ALA A 80 -8.17 -22.57 -55.08
CA ALA A 80 -8.57 -22.14 -56.43
C ALA A 80 -9.97 -21.51 -56.45
N GLN A 81 -10.93 -22.06 -55.72
CA GLN A 81 -12.30 -21.52 -55.64
C GLN A 81 -12.32 -20.11 -55.04
N LYS A 82 -11.53 -19.88 -53.98
CA LYS A 82 -11.37 -18.56 -53.35
C LYS A 82 -10.75 -17.50 -54.28
N LEU A 83 -10.13 -17.92 -55.39
CA LEU A 83 -9.50 -17.02 -56.38
C LEU A 83 -10.38 -16.70 -57.59
N GLY A 84 -11.64 -17.18 -57.64
CA GLY A 84 -12.62 -16.76 -58.66
C GLY A 84 -12.78 -17.67 -59.88
N GLY A 85 -12.16 -18.85 -59.91
CA GLY A 85 -12.28 -19.85 -60.99
C GLY A 85 -13.65 -20.54 -61.05
N ALA A 86 -14.72 -19.80 -61.32
CA ALA A 86 -16.10 -20.26 -61.15
C ALA A 86 -16.64 -21.19 -62.27
N SER A 87 -15.87 -21.51 -63.31
CA SER A 87 -16.36 -22.27 -64.47
C SER A 87 -15.80 -23.70 -64.63
N SER A 88 -14.71 -24.09 -63.94
CA SER A 88 -14.10 -25.43 -64.12
C SER A 88 -14.19 -26.38 -62.91
N ALA A 89 -14.56 -25.91 -61.71
CA ALA A 89 -14.55 -26.73 -60.49
C ALA A 89 -15.91 -27.39 -60.14
N LYS A 90 -17.00 -26.97 -60.78
CA LYS A 90 -18.37 -27.51 -60.52
C LYS A 90 -18.57 -28.98 -60.96
N GLY A 91 -17.67 -29.54 -61.77
CA GLY A 91 -17.78 -30.91 -62.27
C GLY A 91 -17.21 -32.00 -61.35
N VAL A 92 -16.28 -31.66 -60.45
CA VAL A 92 -15.52 -32.67 -59.67
C VAL A 92 -16.12 -32.88 -58.26
N LEU A 93 -16.76 -31.86 -57.69
CA LEU A 93 -17.36 -31.91 -56.34
C LEU A 93 -18.73 -32.61 -56.25
N ASN A 94 -19.38 -32.92 -57.39
CA ASN A 94 -20.73 -33.52 -57.39
C ASN A 94 -20.76 -35.05 -57.28
N HIS A 95 -19.61 -35.75 -57.28
CA HIS A 95 -19.60 -37.21 -57.21
C HIS A 95 -19.50 -37.80 -55.78
N THR A 96 -19.29 -36.99 -54.75
CA THR A 96 -19.04 -37.49 -53.37
C THR A 96 -20.06 -37.03 -52.33
N LEU A 97 -21.03 -36.17 -52.71
CA LEU A 97 -22.00 -35.53 -51.79
C LEU A 97 -23.43 -36.10 -51.85
N ASN A 98 -23.61 -37.33 -52.35
CA ASN A 98 -24.88 -38.05 -52.26
C ASN A 98 -24.82 -39.15 -51.19
N ALA A 99 -24.81 -38.74 -49.92
CA ALA A 99 -25.40 -39.54 -48.84
C ALA A 99 -25.78 -38.62 -47.66
N SER A 100 -27.10 -38.46 -47.51
CA SER A 100 -27.85 -37.95 -46.35
C SER A 100 -27.64 -36.51 -45.91
N GLY A 101 -28.64 -35.69 -46.24
CA GLY A 101 -28.84 -34.37 -45.68
C GLY A 101 -29.83 -34.33 -44.49
N VAL A 102 -29.89 -33.11 -43.95
CA VAL A 102 -30.99 -32.44 -43.21
C VAL A 102 -30.94 -32.46 -41.68
N LYS A 103 -30.38 -31.34 -41.17
CA LYS A 103 -30.88 -30.35 -40.18
C LYS A 103 -31.44 -30.80 -38.82
N LEU A 104 -30.72 -30.33 -37.78
CA LEU A 104 -31.14 -29.61 -36.57
C LEU A 104 -32.64 -29.67 -36.18
N SER A 105 -32.92 -30.23 -35.00
CA SER A 105 -33.25 -29.42 -33.80
C SER A 105 -33.51 -30.28 -32.55
N LEU A 106 -32.85 -29.89 -31.44
CA LEU A 106 -33.23 -30.03 -30.02
C LEU A 106 -33.09 -31.41 -29.30
N LEU A 107 -32.27 -31.39 -28.24
CA LEU A 107 -32.01 -32.38 -27.16
C LEU A 107 -33.30 -33.03 -26.59
N PRO A 108 -33.28 -34.22 -25.93
CA PRO A 108 -32.19 -34.76 -25.10
C PRO A 108 -31.97 -36.29 -25.18
N SER A 109 -31.06 -36.77 -24.30
CA SER A 109 -30.79 -38.14 -23.85
C SER A 109 -29.50 -38.79 -24.38
N LEU A 110 -28.50 -38.76 -23.50
CA LEU A 110 -27.31 -39.60 -23.52
C LEU A 110 -27.75 -41.07 -23.46
N GLY A 111 -27.48 -41.79 -24.55
CA GLY A 111 -27.80 -43.19 -24.69
C GLY A 111 -27.03 -43.83 -25.84
N GLN A 112 -25.79 -44.23 -25.54
CA GLN A 112 -25.01 -45.31 -26.16
C GLN A 112 -24.66 -45.21 -27.66
N TYR A 113 -23.40 -44.90 -27.95
CA TYR A 113 -22.63 -45.60 -28.99
C TYR A 113 -21.19 -45.86 -28.54
N GLN A 114 -20.91 -47.15 -28.40
CA GLN A 114 -19.68 -47.92 -28.59
C GLN A 114 -18.31 -47.21 -28.55
N GLN A 115 -17.60 -47.50 -27.45
CA GLN A 115 -16.20 -47.95 -27.36
C GLN A 115 -15.22 -47.43 -28.42
N SER A 116 -14.60 -46.31 -28.09
CA SER A 116 -13.16 -46.09 -28.25
C SER A 116 -12.60 -45.84 -26.85
N ASP A 117 -11.54 -46.56 -26.47
CA ASP A 117 -10.95 -46.60 -25.13
C ASP A 117 -10.80 -45.23 -24.45
N ASN A 118 -11.71 -44.93 -23.51
CA ASN A 118 -11.58 -43.83 -22.55
C ASN A 118 -10.55 -44.24 -21.48
N ILE A 119 -9.32 -43.75 -21.60
CA ILE A 119 -8.39 -43.70 -20.48
C ILE A 119 -8.80 -42.49 -19.63
N THR A 120 -9.57 -42.69 -18.57
CA THR A 120 -9.75 -41.67 -17.53
C THR A 120 -8.43 -41.51 -16.79
N ALA A 121 -7.69 -40.45 -17.15
CA ALA A 121 -6.34 -40.14 -16.68
C ALA A 121 -6.19 -39.97 -15.17
N ILE A 122 -7.28 -39.59 -14.49
CA ILE A 122 -7.36 -39.34 -13.05
C ILE A 122 -8.69 -39.92 -12.56
N PRO A 123 -8.73 -40.63 -11.41
CA PRO A 123 -9.97 -41.09 -10.82
C PRO A 123 -11.06 -40.00 -10.72
N GLU A 124 -12.30 -40.37 -11.00
CA GLU A 124 -13.42 -39.41 -11.03
C GLU A 124 -13.69 -38.76 -9.67
N HIS A 125 -13.33 -39.42 -8.57
CA HIS A 125 -13.54 -38.93 -7.19
C HIS A 125 -12.54 -37.83 -6.75
N ILE A 126 -11.48 -37.57 -7.50
CA ILE A 126 -10.49 -36.53 -7.16
C ILE A 126 -10.99 -35.18 -7.68
N PHE A 127 -11.07 -34.16 -6.81
CA PHE A 127 -11.52 -32.80 -7.14
C PHE A 127 -12.84 -32.76 -7.92
N VAL A 128 -13.88 -33.40 -7.36
CA VAL A 128 -15.22 -33.53 -7.97
C VAL A 128 -15.93 -32.18 -8.10
N GLU A 129 -15.79 -31.31 -7.10
CA GLU A 129 -16.50 -30.03 -7.02
C GLU A 129 -15.51 -28.88 -6.79
N ASN A 130 -15.84 -27.71 -7.33
CA ASN A 130 -15.14 -26.47 -6.97
C ASN A 130 -15.59 -26.08 -5.55
N ILE A 131 -14.61 -25.86 -4.68
CA ILE A 131 -14.86 -25.53 -3.28
C ILE A 131 -14.65 -24.04 -3.12
N ARG A 132 -15.49 -23.38 -2.31
CA ARG A 132 -15.27 -21.97 -1.99
C ARG A 132 -13.90 -21.83 -1.31
N PRO A 133 -13.07 -20.83 -1.67
CA PRO A 133 -11.88 -20.52 -0.90
C PRO A 133 -12.25 -20.41 0.58
N PRO A 134 -11.45 -20.98 1.51
CA PRO A 134 -11.80 -21.01 2.91
C PRO A 134 -12.03 -19.59 3.40
N ALA A 135 -13.30 -19.26 3.66
CA ALA A 135 -13.64 -18.08 4.42
C ALA A 135 -13.07 -18.32 5.80
N ILE A 136 -12.05 -17.54 6.17
CA ILE A 136 -11.41 -17.57 7.47
C ILE A 136 -12.52 -17.54 8.54
N VAL A 137 -12.75 -18.69 9.19
CA VAL A 137 -13.81 -18.89 10.19
C VAL A 137 -13.33 -18.29 11.52
N SER A 138 -13.07 -16.99 11.53
CA SER A 138 -12.93 -16.22 12.77
C SER A 138 -14.31 -15.76 13.21
N LYS A 139 -14.65 -15.94 14.49
CA LYS A 139 -15.86 -15.36 15.09
C LYS A 139 -15.87 -13.85 14.77
N LEU A 140 -16.95 -13.32 14.19
CA LEU A 140 -17.03 -11.88 13.90
C LEU A 140 -17.21 -11.08 15.21
N PRO A 141 -16.51 -9.94 15.38
CA PRO A 141 -16.62 -9.11 16.57
C PRO A 141 -17.90 -8.27 16.55
N GLU A 142 -18.51 -8.02 17.70
CA GLU A 142 -19.49 -6.95 17.85
C GLU A 142 -18.84 -5.57 17.63
N PRO A 143 -19.61 -4.50 17.31
CA PRO A 143 -19.08 -3.15 17.24
C PRO A 143 -18.32 -2.76 18.52
N ASP A 144 -17.18 -2.09 18.38
CA ASP A 144 -16.23 -1.79 19.47
C ASP A 144 -15.59 -3.00 20.19
N GLU A 145 -15.93 -4.25 19.85
CA GLU A 145 -15.31 -5.43 20.47
C GLU A 145 -13.82 -5.49 20.11
N ARG A 146 -13.00 -5.99 21.05
CA ARG A 146 -11.57 -6.19 20.87
C ARG A 146 -11.34 -7.35 19.90
N LEU A 147 -10.45 -7.14 18.94
CA LEU A 147 -10.06 -8.20 18.00
C LEU A 147 -9.15 -9.21 18.71
N ILE A 148 -9.35 -10.47 18.38
CA ILE A 148 -8.66 -11.63 18.95
C ILE A 148 -7.29 -11.78 18.29
N ASP A 149 -7.24 -11.69 16.96
CA ASP A 149 -6.03 -11.87 16.16
C ASP A 149 -6.12 -11.11 14.81
N THR A 150 -5.00 -11.04 14.11
CA THR A 150 -4.89 -10.36 12.81
C THR A 150 -5.74 -11.05 11.74
N THR A 151 -5.95 -12.36 11.88
CA THR A 151 -6.82 -13.18 11.04
C THR A 151 -8.28 -12.68 11.09
N GLN A 152 -8.79 -12.36 12.29
CA GLN A 152 -10.11 -11.76 12.47
C GLN A 152 -10.20 -10.36 11.85
N LEU A 153 -9.14 -9.54 11.94
CA LEU A 153 -9.09 -8.23 11.30
C LEU A 153 -9.15 -8.33 9.77
N VAL A 154 -8.38 -9.26 9.18
CA VAL A 154 -8.40 -9.55 7.74
C VAL A 154 -9.78 -10.02 7.30
N CYS A 155 -10.41 -10.90 8.06
CA CYS A 155 -11.77 -11.37 7.78
C CYS A 155 -12.78 -10.20 7.76
N CYS A 156 -12.76 -9.33 8.77
CA CYS A 156 -13.65 -8.17 8.85
C CYS A 156 -13.48 -7.22 7.66
N LEU A 157 -12.23 -6.84 7.34
CA LEU A 157 -11.93 -5.94 6.21
C LEU A 157 -12.23 -6.58 4.85
N GLY A 158 -11.99 -7.88 4.71
CA GLY A 158 -12.34 -8.65 3.52
C GLY A 158 -13.85 -8.66 3.25
N LEU A 159 -14.66 -8.88 4.28
CA LEU A 159 -16.13 -8.82 4.17
C LEU A 159 -16.64 -7.43 3.76
N LEU A 160 -16.09 -6.36 4.35
CA LEU A 160 -16.44 -4.97 4.01
C LEU A 160 -16.03 -4.57 2.58
N LYS A 161 -15.04 -5.25 2.02
CA LYS A 161 -14.60 -5.07 0.63
C LYS A 161 -15.48 -5.87 -0.34
N ALA A 162 -15.87 -7.09 0.04
CA ALA A 162 -16.73 -7.97 -0.75
C ALA A 162 -18.18 -7.48 -0.86
N SER A 163 -18.73 -6.78 0.16
CA SER A 163 -20.08 -6.21 0.09
C SER A 163 -20.26 -5.21 -1.07
N LYS A 164 -19.16 -4.65 -1.59
CA LYS A 164 -19.17 -3.71 -2.71
C LYS A 164 -19.21 -4.38 -4.09
N SER A 165 -18.98 -5.69 -4.20
CA SER A 165 -18.75 -6.37 -5.49
C SER A 165 -19.82 -7.38 -5.92
N SER A 166 -20.67 -7.94 -5.05
CA SER A 166 -21.90 -8.68 -5.39
C SER A 166 -22.63 -9.22 -4.14
N ASP A 167 -23.96 -9.10 -4.06
CA ASP A 167 -24.80 -9.53 -2.93
C ASP A 167 -25.03 -11.05 -2.82
N ASP A 168 -24.77 -11.83 -3.87
CA ASP A 168 -25.30 -13.21 -4.00
C ASP A 168 -24.47 -14.32 -3.30
N ILE A 169 -23.38 -13.98 -2.59
CA ILE A 169 -22.33 -14.96 -2.21
C ILE A 169 -22.12 -15.10 -0.68
N LEU A 170 -22.73 -14.25 0.15
CA LEU A 170 -22.41 -14.16 1.59
C LEU A 170 -23.32 -15.05 2.48
N GLU A 171 -22.76 -15.67 3.52
CA GLU A 171 -23.52 -16.42 4.53
C GLU A 171 -24.48 -15.50 5.32
N PRO A 172 -25.63 -16.00 5.82
CA PRO A 172 -26.64 -15.18 6.48
C PRO A 172 -26.11 -14.35 7.67
N TYR A 173 -25.26 -14.95 8.51
CA TYR A 173 -24.66 -14.26 9.66
C TYR A 173 -23.68 -13.16 9.26
N ALA A 174 -22.93 -13.36 8.16
CA ALA A 174 -22.00 -12.36 7.63
C ALA A 174 -22.75 -11.19 7.01
N ARG A 175 -23.91 -11.44 6.39
CA ARG A 175 -24.80 -10.37 5.89
C ARG A 175 -25.40 -9.54 7.03
N GLU A 176 -25.84 -10.18 8.11
CA GLU A 176 -26.34 -9.48 9.30
C GLU A 176 -25.24 -8.61 9.95
N TRP A 177 -24.02 -9.13 10.03
CA TRP A 177 -22.87 -8.36 10.51
C TRP A 177 -22.50 -7.21 9.56
N ILE A 178 -22.44 -7.43 8.24
CA ILE A 178 -22.18 -6.37 7.27
C ILE A 178 -23.24 -5.27 7.39
N GLN A 179 -24.52 -5.61 7.53
CA GLN A 179 -25.60 -4.62 7.72
C GLN A 179 -25.44 -3.81 9.01
N SER A 180 -24.97 -4.43 10.10
CA SER A 180 -24.74 -3.71 11.36
C SER A 180 -23.55 -2.75 11.26
N ILE A 181 -22.48 -3.14 10.55
CA ILE A 181 -21.26 -2.33 10.38
C ILE A 181 -21.38 -1.29 9.25
N GLU A 182 -22.12 -1.56 8.17
CA GLU A 182 -22.37 -0.59 7.09
C GLU A 182 -23.15 0.64 7.61
N GLY A 183 -24.00 0.43 8.61
CA GLY A 183 -24.69 1.50 9.34
C GLY A 183 -23.80 2.30 10.32
N ASP A 184 -22.58 1.84 10.60
CA ASP A 184 -21.64 2.46 11.52
C ASP A 184 -20.33 2.89 10.82
N PRO A 185 -20.25 4.13 10.32
CA PRO A 185 -19.03 4.63 9.67
C PRO A 185 -17.84 4.76 10.63
N PHE A 186 -18.08 4.84 11.95
CA PHE A 186 -17.00 4.91 12.93
C PHE A 186 -16.33 3.56 13.14
N GLU A 187 -17.11 2.48 13.12
CA GLU A 187 -16.58 1.12 13.28
C GLU A 187 -15.81 0.67 12.02
N GLN A 188 -16.30 1.01 10.82
CA GLN A 188 -15.54 0.80 9.58
C GLN A 188 -14.19 1.53 9.60
N GLU A 189 -14.19 2.78 10.05
CA GLU A 189 -12.97 3.57 10.18
C GLU A 189 -12.05 3.00 11.27
N ARG A 190 -12.59 2.50 12.38
CA ARG A 190 -11.83 1.84 13.44
C ARG A 190 -11.05 0.64 12.91
N LEU A 191 -11.71 -0.24 12.16
CA LEU A 191 -11.09 -1.43 11.57
C LEU A 191 -10.00 -1.07 10.55
N ARG A 192 -10.23 -0.06 9.69
CA ARG A 192 -9.20 0.43 8.75
C ARG A 192 -8.00 1.01 9.48
N ILE A 193 -8.23 1.90 10.45
CA ILE A 193 -7.17 2.48 11.29
C ILE A 193 -6.39 1.38 12.02
N MET A 194 -7.05 0.30 12.45
CA MET A 194 -6.38 -0.81 13.12
C MET A 194 -5.37 -1.50 12.19
N ALA A 195 -5.71 -1.75 10.92
CA ALA A 195 -4.76 -2.31 9.95
C ALA A 195 -3.57 -1.37 9.72
N THR A 196 -3.82 -0.07 9.55
CA THR A 196 -2.76 0.94 9.47
C THR A 196 -1.86 0.93 10.72
N ASP A 197 -2.46 0.75 11.90
CA ASP A 197 -1.74 0.73 13.17
C ASP A 197 -0.87 -0.50 13.34
N VAL A 198 -1.32 -1.68 12.88
CA VAL A 198 -0.49 -2.89 12.82
C VAL A 198 0.77 -2.64 11.97
N ILE A 199 0.62 -2.01 10.80
CA ILE A 199 1.76 -1.66 9.94
C ILE A 199 2.70 -0.66 10.63
N ARG A 200 2.15 0.33 11.34
CA ARG A 200 2.97 1.29 12.12
C ARG A 200 3.74 0.61 13.25
N VAL A 201 3.12 -0.36 13.92
CA VAL A 201 3.78 -1.16 14.96
C VAL A 201 4.89 -2.00 14.35
N PHE A 202 4.65 -2.66 13.21
CA PHE A 202 5.66 -3.43 12.48
C PHE A 202 6.89 -2.59 12.13
N LYS A 203 6.68 -1.39 11.58
CA LYS A 203 7.79 -0.47 11.26
C LYS A 203 8.69 -0.14 12.45
N ARG A 204 8.08 0.00 13.63
CA ARG A 204 8.78 0.36 14.88
C ARG A 204 9.40 -0.82 15.57
N ASP A 205 9.07 -2.03 15.14
CA ASP A 205 9.72 -3.22 15.62
C ASP A 205 11.19 -3.19 15.18
N GLU A 206 12.10 -3.25 16.15
CA GLU A 206 13.54 -3.29 15.85
C GLU A 206 13.96 -4.67 15.35
N LEU A 207 13.27 -5.74 15.79
CA LEU A 207 13.62 -7.11 15.44
C LEU A 207 13.03 -7.51 14.10
N LYS A 208 11.80 -7.07 13.78
CA LYS A 208 11.05 -7.45 12.56
C LYS A 208 11.26 -8.93 12.24
N ASP A 209 11.06 -9.76 13.25
CA ASP A 209 11.34 -11.19 13.16
C ASP A 209 10.38 -11.88 12.18
N ALA A 210 10.64 -13.16 11.89
CA ALA A 210 9.83 -13.95 10.97
C ALA A 210 8.32 -13.89 11.30
N LYS A 211 7.98 -13.86 12.59
CA LYS A 211 6.58 -13.82 13.05
C LYS A 211 5.93 -12.48 12.72
N ALA A 212 6.61 -11.37 13.01
CA ALA A 212 6.12 -10.03 12.70
C ALA A 212 5.96 -9.83 11.18
N VAL A 213 6.89 -10.36 10.38
CA VAL A 213 6.80 -10.31 8.91
C VAL A 213 5.60 -11.10 8.41
N THR A 214 5.41 -12.34 8.86
CA THR A 214 4.24 -13.14 8.47
C THR A 214 2.92 -12.46 8.88
N GLU A 215 2.85 -11.95 10.11
CA GLU A 215 1.63 -11.31 10.62
C GLU A 215 1.26 -10.06 9.82
N VAL A 216 2.21 -9.17 9.52
CA VAL A 216 1.92 -7.94 8.79
C VAL A 216 1.60 -8.21 7.31
N VAL A 217 2.25 -9.20 6.69
CA VAL A 217 1.99 -9.58 5.30
C VAL A 217 0.63 -10.25 5.14
N HIS A 218 0.10 -10.89 6.19
CA HIS A 218 -1.26 -11.44 6.18
C HIS A 218 -2.34 -10.37 5.90
N LEU A 219 -2.06 -9.09 6.19
CA LEU A 219 -2.96 -7.98 5.86
C LEU A 219 -3.03 -7.67 4.36
N ALA A 220 -2.04 -8.08 3.56
CA ALA A 220 -1.86 -7.65 2.16
C ALA A 220 -3.15 -7.63 1.30
N PRO A 221 -4.01 -8.67 1.32
CA PRO A 221 -5.20 -8.73 0.45
C PRO A 221 -6.30 -7.72 0.80
N VAL A 222 -6.24 -7.11 1.99
CA VAL A 222 -7.28 -6.23 2.52
C VAL A 222 -6.82 -4.79 2.76
N LEU A 223 -5.54 -4.49 2.51
CA LEU A 223 -5.00 -3.14 2.65
C LEU A 223 -5.50 -2.22 1.54
N GLU A 224 -5.68 -0.94 1.89
CA GLU A 224 -5.85 0.11 0.89
C GLU A 224 -4.51 0.42 0.20
N LYS A 225 -4.57 1.02 -1.00
CA LYS A 225 -3.39 1.27 -1.83
C LYS A 225 -2.26 2.00 -1.09
N ASP A 226 -2.57 3.03 -0.33
CA ASP A 226 -1.55 3.82 0.37
C ASP A 226 -0.84 3.00 1.47
N ASP A 227 -1.60 2.22 2.24
CA ASP A 227 -1.08 1.37 3.31
C ASP A 227 -0.29 0.17 2.74
N PHE A 228 -0.76 -0.41 1.63
CA PHE A 228 -0.05 -1.45 0.90
C PHE A 228 1.30 -0.94 0.37
N GLN A 229 1.32 0.22 -0.28
CA GLN A 229 2.55 0.82 -0.80
C GLN A 229 3.52 1.20 0.32
N TYR A 230 2.99 1.65 1.45
CA TYR A 230 3.79 1.94 2.63
C TYR A 230 4.48 0.68 3.19
N LEU A 231 3.75 -0.43 3.32
CA LEU A 231 4.31 -1.71 3.75
C LEU A 231 5.33 -2.27 2.74
N LEU A 232 5.04 -2.18 1.44
CA LEU A 232 5.94 -2.61 0.37
C LEU A 232 7.27 -1.87 0.44
N LYS A 233 7.23 -0.54 0.62
CA LYS A 233 8.43 0.29 0.75
C LYS A 233 9.24 -0.05 2.00
N GLU A 234 8.58 -0.36 3.11
CA GLU A 234 9.24 -0.75 4.36
C GLU A 234 10.01 -2.06 4.18
N LEU A 235 9.36 -3.14 3.70
CA LEU A 235 10.03 -4.42 3.43
C LEU A 235 11.13 -4.30 2.37
N TYR A 236 10.90 -3.53 1.30
CA TYR A 236 11.92 -3.23 0.29
C TYR A 236 13.15 -2.55 0.91
N SER A 237 12.95 -1.56 1.78
CA SER A 237 14.05 -0.84 2.42
C SER A 237 14.89 -1.71 3.33
N GLU A 238 14.27 -2.67 4.03
CA GLU A 238 14.96 -3.64 4.87
C GLU A 238 15.88 -4.57 4.06
N ILE A 239 15.41 -5.03 2.90
CA ILE A 239 16.22 -5.89 2.00
C ILE A 239 17.36 -5.10 1.36
N ILE A 240 17.19 -3.80 1.10
CA ILE A 240 18.29 -2.95 0.62
C ILE A 240 19.36 -2.76 1.71
N GLN A 241 18.95 -2.44 2.93
CA GLN A 241 19.87 -2.02 3.99
C GLN A 241 20.66 -3.17 4.61
N SER A 242 20.15 -4.40 4.54
CA SER A 242 20.81 -5.56 5.16
C SER A 242 22.02 -6.05 4.37
N ASP A 243 23.21 -6.11 4.96
CA ASP A 243 24.39 -6.70 4.29
C ASP A 243 24.21 -8.20 4.04
N LEU A 244 23.60 -8.90 4.99
CA LEU A 244 23.27 -10.33 4.91
C LEU A 244 21.84 -10.54 4.39
N LEU A 245 21.61 -11.63 3.65
CA LEU A 245 20.28 -11.97 3.18
C LEU A 245 19.42 -12.47 4.35
N ASP A 246 18.35 -11.74 4.66
CA ASP A 246 17.30 -12.19 5.58
C ASP A 246 16.20 -12.90 4.78
N ILE A 247 16.15 -14.21 4.95
CA ILE A 247 15.23 -15.11 4.25
C ILE A 247 13.78 -14.74 4.52
N HIS A 248 13.44 -14.42 5.77
CA HIS A 248 12.04 -14.18 6.16
C HIS A 248 11.52 -12.87 5.59
N LYS A 249 12.37 -11.84 5.54
CA LYS A 249 12.02 -10.55 4.91
C LYS A 249 11.86 -10.70 3.40
N LEU A 250 12.70 -11.51 2.77
CA LEU A 250 12.60 -11.84 1.34
C LEU A 250 11.30 -12.60 1.03
N GLU A 251 10.96 -13.62 1.83
CA GLU A 251 9.71 -14.37 1.73
C GLU A 251 8.49 -13.46 1.97
N GLY A 252 8.55 -12.58 2.96
CA GLY A 252 7.51 -11.60 3.23
C GLY A 252 7.29 -10.62 2.08
N LEU A 253 8.36 -10.12 1.45
CA LEU A 253 8.25 -9.29 0.24
C LEU A 253 7.57 -10.05 -0.91
N ALA A 254 7.98 -11.30 -1.14
CA ALA A 254 7.41 -12.16 -2.15
C ALA A 254 5.91 -12.41 -1.92
N GLN A 255 5.51 -12.75 -0.70
CA GLN A 255 4.12 -12.95 -0.31
C GLN A 255 3.29 -11.67 -0.43
N LEU A 256 3.85 -10.51 -0.04
CA LEU A 256 3.18 -9.21 -0.19
C LEU A 256 2.87 -8.88 -1.65
N ILE A 257 3.81 -9.18 -2.57
CA ILE A 257 3.62 -8.99 -4.01
C ILE A 257 2.54 -9.94 -4.57
N GLN A 258 2.55 -11.20 -4.13
CA GLN A 258 1.55 -12.20 -4.55
C GLN A 258 0.13 -11.89 -4.06
N GLY A 259 0.02 -11.34 -2.85
CA GLY A 259 -1.24 -10.94 -2.22
C GLY A 259 -1.74 -9.55 -2.61
N ALA A 260 -1.09 -8.90 -3.58
CA ALA A 260 -1.44 -7.55 -4.00
C ALA A 260 -2.76 -7.51 -4.79
N ASP A 261 -3.60 -6.55 -4.45
CA ASP A 261 -4.79 -6.24 -5.22
C ASP A 261 -4.45 -5.67 -6.61
N PRO A 262 -5.31 -5.89 -7.63
CA PRO A 262 -5.17 -5.25 -8.92
C PRO A 262 -5.01 -3.72 -8.80
N GLY A 263 -3.92 -3.18 -9.35
CA GLY A 263 -3.63 -1.73 -9.35
C GLY A 263 -2.90 -1.19 -8.12
N HIS A 264 -2.57 -2.03 -7.14
CA HIS A 264 -1.78 -1.63 -5.96
C HIS A 264 -0.27 -1.63 -6.26
N LEU A 265 0.18 -2.51 -7.16
CA LEU A 265 1.57 -2.57 -7.63
C LEU A 265 1.80 -1.59 -8.79
N ASP A 266 2.75 -0.67 -8.60
CA ASP A 266 3.21 0.23 -9.66
C ASP A 266 4.36 -0.41 -10.46
N ALA A 267 4.34 -0.23 -11.78
CA ALA A 267 5.30 -0.86 -12.69
C ALA A 267 6.77 -0.49 -12.39
N ASP A 268 7.01 0.78 -12.00
CA ASP A 268 8.34 1.28 -11.65
C ASP A 268 8.90 0.60 -10.39
N ASP A 269 8.03 0.34 -9.40
CA ASP A 269 8.45 -0.32 -8.16
C ASP A 269 8.80 -1.79 -8.41
N LEU A 270 8.03 -2.51 -9.24
CA LEU A 270 8.35 -3.87 -9.66
C LEU A 270 9.71 -3.95 -10.38
N VAL A 271 10.02 -3.00 -11.27
CA VAL A 271 11.31 -2.93 -11.97
C VAL A 271 12.47 -2.70 -10.98
N LYS A 272 12.30 -1.80 -9.99
CA LYS A 272 13.31 -1.55 -8.95
C LYS A 272 13.53 -2.78 -8.07
N ILE A 273 12.46 -3.43 -7.64
CA ILE A 273 12.53 -4.66 -6.84
C ILE A 273 13.25 -5.76 -7.63
N LEU A 274 12.89 -5.97 -8.91
CA LEU A 274 13.56 -6.94 -9.76
C LEU A 274 15.06 -6.64 -9.92
N GLY A 275 15.42 -5.38 -10.12
CA GLY A 275 16.82 -4.94 -10.22
C GLY A 275 17.62 -5.21 -8.94
N LEU A 276 17.03 -4.96 -7.77
CA LEU A 276 17.63 -5.27 -6.47
C LEU A 276 17.84 -6.77 -6.31
N LEU A 277 16.80 -7.58 -6.54
CA LEU A 277 16.87 -9.04 -6.40
C LEU A 277 17.87 -9.65 -7.38
N SER A 278 17.90 -9.18 -8.64
CA SER A 278 18.88 -9.60 -9.64
C SER A 278 20.33 -9.31 -9.21
N THR A 279 20.55 -8.17 -8.54
CA THR A 279 21.88 -7.83 -8.01
C THR A 279 22.26 -8.76 -6.86
N ARG A 280 21.39 -8.92 -5.86
CA ARG A 280 21.59 -9.85 -4.74
C ARG A 280 21.82 -11.29 -5.19
N LEU A 281 21.05 -11.75 -6.18
CA LEU A 281 21.17 -13.09 -6.74
C LEU A 281 22.53 -13.34 -7.40
N ARG A 282 23.09 -12.34 -8.09
CA ARG A 282 24.44 -12.42 -8.71
C ARG A 282 25.57 -12.32 -7.70
N ASP A 283 25.38 -11.55 -6.63
CA ASP A 283 26.37 -11.37 -5.57
C ASP A 283 26.40 -12.56 -4.58
N THR A 284 25.38 -13.42 -4.60
CA THR A 284 25.30 -14.60 -3.73
C THR A 284 26.33 -15.66 -4.14
N HIS A 285 27.07 -16.19 -3.17
CA HIS A 285 28.10 -17.18 -3.41
C HIS A 285 27.52 -18.51 -3.94
N HIS A 286 28.14 -19.07 -4.98
CA HIS A 286 27.68 -20.28 -5.69
C HIS A 286 27.51 -21.55 -4.80
N GLN A 287 28.14 -21.61 -3.63
CA GLN A 287 27.98 -22.72 -2.68
C GLN A 287 26.72 -22.59 -1.80
N SER A 288 25.99 -21.47 -1.87
CA SER A 288 24.81 -21.19 -1.05
C SER A 288 23.51 -21.49 -1.82
N SER A 289 23.27 -22.76 -2.16
CA SER A 289 22.16 -23.15 -3.04
C SER A 289 20.78 -22.76 -2.49
N LEU A 290 20.59 -22.80 -1.17
CA LEU A 290 19.35 -22.37 -0.51
C LEU A 290 19.04 -20.88 -0.70
N HIS A 291 20.03 -19.99 -0.48
CA HIS A 291 19.84 -18.56 -0.71
C HIS A 291 19.60 -18.24 -2.18
N MET A 292 20.32 -18.92 -3.09
CA MET A 292 20.10 -18.79 -4.53
C MET A 292 18.69 -19.23 -4.92
N TYR A 293 18.19 -20.33 -4.34
CA TYR A 293 16.84 -20.81 -4.56
C TYR A 293 15.79 -19.78 -4.11
N GLN A 294 15.90 -19.27 -2.87
CA GLN A 294 14.96 -18.29 -2.33
C GLN A 294 14.96 -16.96 -3.08
N LEU A 295 16.13 -16.48 -3.51
CA LEU A 295 16.23 -15.30 -4.36
C LEU A 295 15.62 -15.56 -5.74
N THR A 296 15.81 -16.75 -6.31
CA THR A 296 15.21 -17.11 -7.60
C THR A 296 13.68 -17.25 -7.49
N MET A 297 13.17 -17.77 -6.37
CA MET A 297 11.73 -17.77 -6.03
C MET A 297 11.15 -16.34 -5.93
N ALA A 298 11.85 -15.44 -5.23
CA ALA A 298 11.41 -14.05 -5.14
C ALA A 298 11.42 -13.36 -6.53
N VAL A 299 12.45 -13.63 -7.34
CA VAL A 299 12.53 -13.15 -8.73
C VAL A 299 11.35 -13.65 -9.57
N SER A 300 10.99 -14.93 -9.49
CA SER A 300 9.83 -15.45 -10.23
C SER A 300 8.52 -14.80 -9.80
N HIS A 301 8.31 -14.56 -8.50
CA HIS A 301 7.06 -13.91 -8.04
C HIS A 301 6.93 -12.46 -8.52
N VAL A 302 8.06 -11.74 -8.57
CA VAL A 302 8.08 -10.39 -9.16
C VAL A 302 7.79 -10.44 -10.65
N LEU A 303 8.39 -11.37 -11.39
CA LEU A 303 8.16 -11.54 -12.83
C LEU A 303 6.71 -11.95 -13.14
N ASP A 304 6.11 -12.80 -12.31
CA ASP A 304 4.71 -13.18 -12.41
C ASP A 304 3.81 -11.96 -12.20
N ALA A 305 4.06 -11.14 -11.17
CA ALA A 305 3.34 -9.90 -10.96
C ALA A 305 3.52 -8.89 -12.10
N MET A 306 4.72 -8.82 -12.69
CA MET A 306 4.99 -7.97 -13.87
C MET A 306 4.22 -8.45 -15.11
N ALA A 307 4.10 -9.77 -15.30
CA ALA A 307 3.32 -10.35 -16.38
C ALA A 307 1.81 -10.05 -16.20
N ASP A 308 1.30 -10.20 -14.97
CA ASP A 308 -0.12 -9.94 -14.64
C ASP A 308 -0.51 -8.46 -14.78
N THR A 309 0.41 -7.55 -14.41
CA THR A 309 0.21 -6.09 -14.48
C THR A 309 0.58 -5.50 -15.85
N ASN A 310 1.03 -6.33 -16.80
CA ASN A 310 1.41 -5.95 -18.16
C ASN A 310 2.47 -4.83 -18.19
N VAL A 311 3.50 -4.95 -17.34
CA VAL A 311 4.66 -4.05 -17.37
C VAL A 311 5.34 -4.15 -18.74
N LYS A 312 5.68 -3.00 -19.32
CA LYS A 312 6.33 -2.92 -20.64
C LYS A 312 7.70 -2.27 -20.52
N TYR A 313 8.58 -2.57 -21.48
CA TYR A 313 9.85 -1.89 -21.68
C TYR A 313 10.88 -2.13 -20.56
N LEU A 314 11.05 -3.39 -20.14
CA LEU A 314 12.21 -3.77 -19.33
C LEU A 314 13.50 -3.44 -20.09
N HIS A 315 14.43 -2.72 -19.48
CA HIS A 315 15.71 -2.40 -20.13
C HIS A 315 16.49 -3.67 -20.48
N ARG A 316 16.65 -3.92 -21.78
CA ARG A 316 17.29 -5.13 -22.28
C ARG A 316 18.70 -5.31 -21.75
N GLU A 317 19.55 -4.31 -21.99
CA GLU A 317 20.98 -4.38 -21.68
C GLU A 317 21.29 -4.33 -20.18
N LYS A 318 20.42 -3.68 -19.40
CA LYS A 318 20.67 -3.44 -17.97
C LYS A 318 20.10 -4.54 -17.07
N LEU A 319 19.00 -5.17 -17.47
CA LEU A 319 18.26 -6.06 -16.58
C LEU A 319 17.80 -7.34 -17.27
N HIS A 320 17.16 -7.27 -18.44
CA HIS A 320 16.58 -8.46 -19.09
C HIS A 320 17.63 -9.48 -19.53
N GLU A 321 18.60 -9.07 -20.37
CA GLU A 321 19.62 -9.97 -20.92
C GLU A 321 20.62 -10.47 -19.85
N PRO A 322 21.11 -9.63 -18.91
CA PRO A 322 21.94 -10.09 -17.81
C PRO A 322 21.23 -11.11 -16.90
N LEU A 323 19.96 -10.88 -16.56
CA LEU A 323 19.20 -11.80 -15.72
C LEU A 323 18.91 -13.11 -16.46
N SER A 324 18.52 -13.03 -17.74
CA SER A 324 18.28 -14.21 -18.59
C SER A 324 19.54 -15.09 -18.70
N SER A 325 20.70 -14.48 -18.95
CA SER A 325 21.99 -15.19 -19.02
C SER A 325 22.38 -15.81 -17.68
N TYR A 326 22.12 -15.11 -16.57
CA TYR A 326 22.39 -15.65 -15.24
C TYR A 326 21.52 -16.86 -14.91
N LEU A 327 20.20 -16.75 -15.13
CA LEU A 327 19.24 -17.84 -14.90
C LEU A 327 19.57 -19.07 -15.78
N GLU A 328 19.98 -18.85 -17.03
CA GLU A 328 20.48 -19.93 -17.90
C GLU A 328 21.76 -20.57 -17.35
N GLY A 329 22.69 -19.78 -16.80
CA GLY A 329 23.90 -20.28 -16.15
C GLY A 329 23.64 -21.20 -14.94
N LEU A 330 22.50 -21.02 -14.24
CA LEU A 330 22.11 -21.89 -13.13
C LEU A 330 21.75 -23.32 -13.57
N LYS A 331 21.57 -23.57 -14.88
CA LYS A 331 21.39 -24.93 -15.43
C LYS A 331 22.53 -25.88 -15.07
N VAL A 332 23.73 -25.37 -14.79
CA VAL A 332 24.90 -26.19 -14.44
C VAL A 332 24.86 -26.66 -12.98
N SER A 333 24.01 -26.08 -12.14
CA SER A 333 23.88 -26.44 -10.72
C SER A 333 23.64 -27.94 -10.49
N SER A 334 24.14 -28.44 -9.36
CA SER A 334 23.86 -29.78 -8.85
C SER A 334 22.59 -29.84 -7.99
N ASP A 335 21.95 -28.70 -7.74
CA ASP A 335 20.69 -28.61 -7.00
C ASP A 335 19.50 -28.62 -7.98
N PRO A 336 18.69 -29.69 -8.03
CA PRO A 336 17.60 -29.84 -9.00
C PRO A 336 16.51 -28.78 -8.81
N TYR A 337 16.27 -28.33 -7.58
CA TYR A 337 15.22 -27.35 -7.26
C TYR A 337 15.61 -25.96 -7.73
N LEU A 338 16.88 -25.60 -7.54
CA LEU A 338 17.41 -24.36 -8.09
C LEU A 338 17.35 -24.36 -9.62
N VAL A 339 17.65 -25.49 -10.27
CA VAL A 339 17.58 -25.62 -11.74
C VAL A 339 16.14 -25.45 -12.24
N TYR A 340 15.17 -26.09 -11.58
CA TYR A 340 13.74 -25.91 -11.91
C TYR A 340 13.31 -24.45 -11.73
N GLN A 341 13.63 -23.87 -10.57
CA GLN A 341 13.20 -22.52 -10.25
C GLN A 341 13.82 -21.48 -11.18
N ALA A 342 15.07 -21.69 -11.58
CA ALA A 342 15.72 -20.88 -12.60
C ALA A 342 15.04 -21.02 -13.97
N ALA A 343 14.60 -22.21 -14.35
CA ALA A 343 13.86 -22.43 -15.59
C ALA A 343 12.48 -21.74 -15.56
N TYR A 344 11.77 -21.80 -14.43
CA TYR A 344 10.50 -21.08 -14.22
C TYR A 344 10.70 -19.57 -14.32
N ALA A 345 11.64 -19.00 -13.56
CA ALA A 345 11.96 -17.58 -13.61
C ALA A 345 12.41 -17.13 -15.02
N TYR A 346 13.18 -17.98 -15.73
CA TYR A 346 13.59 -17.72 -17.10
C TYR A 346 12.38 -17.62 -18.03
N GLN A 347 11.43 -18.57 -17.94
CA GLN A 347 10.22 -18.51 -18.75
C GLN A 347 9.38 -17.28 -18.39
N ALA A 348 9.15 -16.99 -17.10
CA ALA A 348 8.44 -15.78 -16.66
C ALA A 348 9.03 -14.51 -17.29
N LEU A 349 10.36 -14.38 -17.29
CA LEU A 349 11.07 -13.25 -17.91
C LEU A 349 10.84 -13.15 -19.43
N GLN A 350 10.68 -14.25 -20.15
CA GLN A 350 10.35 -14.21 -21.59
C GLN A 350 8.96 -13.63 -21.85
N TYR A 351 8.05 -13.71 -20.89
CA TYR A 351 6.68 -13.18 -21.00
C TYR A 351 6.57 -11.70 -20.60
N VAL A 352 7.64 -11.08 -20.07
CA VAL A 352 7.71 -9.64 -19.81
C VAL A 352 8.44 -8.90 -20.96
N PRO A 353 7.78 -7.98 -21.70
CA PRO A 353 8.38 -7.27 -22.83
C PRO A 353 9.58 -6.39 -22.45
N ASP A 354 10.66 -6.46 -23.23
CA ASP A 354 11.81 -5.55 -23.13
C ASP A 354 11.61 -4.24 -23.94
N ASP A 355 12.59 -3.34 -23.90
CA ASP A 355 12.59 -2.04 -24.60
C ASP A 355 12.99 -2.12 -26.09
N GLU A 356 13.15 -3.33 -26.65
CA GLU A 356 13.45 -3.55 -28.06
C GLU A 356 12.16 -3.62 -28.90
N THR A 357 12.18 -3.04 -30.11
CA THR A 357 11.04 -3.19 -31.03
C THR A 357 10.96 -4.62 -31.56
N ILE A 358 9.74 -5.17 -31.68
CA ILE A 358 9.43 -6.53 -32.20
C ILE A 358 10.18 -6.85 -33.52
N TRP A 359 10.55 -5.84 -34.31
CA TRP A 359 11.28 -5.97 -35.57
C TRP A 359 12.80 -6.09 -35.45
N GLN A 360 13.41 -5.60 -34.36
CA GLN A 360 14.86 -5.72 -34.12
C GLN A 360 15.23 -7.12 -33.59
N SER A 361 14.35 -7.74 -32.79
CA SER A 361 14.50 -9.13 -32.31
C SER A 361 14.31 -10.19 -33.42
N ALA A 362 13.46 -9.91 -34.41
CA ALA A 362 13.18 -10.78 -35.56
C ALA A 362 14.37 -10.93 -36.55
N LEU A 363 15.29 -9.96 -36.58
CA LEU A 363 16.47 -9.98 -37.46
C LEU A 363 17.64 -10.81 -36.91
N ARG A 364 17.61 -11.16 -35.62
CA ARG A 364 18.69 -11.91 -34.95
C ARG A 364 18.39 -13.39 -34.72
N ARG A 365 17.13 -13.82 -34.81
CA ARG A 365 16.71 -15.22 -34.60
C ARG A 365 15.77 -15.65 -35.73
N THR A 366 16.22 -16.60 -36.55
CA THR A 366 15.43 -17.21 -37.64
C THR A 366 14.09 -17.76 -37.14
N GLY A 367 12.98 -17.17 -37.60
CA GLY A 367 11.66 -17.81 -37.71
C GLY A 367 10.55 -17.32 -36.74
N SER A 368 9.64 -16.48 -37.27
CA SER A 368 8.23 -16.26 -36.88
C SER A 368 7.85 -16.22 -35.39
N VAL A 369 7.55 -15.02 -34.86
CA VAL A 369 6.77 -14.84 -33.62
C VAL A 369 5.31 -14.53 -33.98
N ILE A 370 4.40 -15.35 -33.43
CA ILE A 370 2.94 -15.35 -33.65
C ILE A 370 2.20 -14.52 -32.59
N ARG A 371 1.03 -14.04 -32.99
CA ARG A 371 0.13 -13.05 -32.39
C ARG A 371 -0.72 -13.56 -31.20
N GLY A 372 -0.18 -14.41 -30.30
CA GLY A 372 -0.97 -15.09 -29.25
C GLY A 372 -0.93 -14.52 -27.82
N VAL A 373 0.01 -13.61 -27.49
CA VAL A 373 0.26 -13.21 -26.09
C VAL A 373 -0.85 -12.32 -25.49
N SER A 374 -1.57 -11.55 -26.30
CA SER A 374 -2.62 -10.65 -25.81
C SER A 374 -3.94 -11.37 -25.46
N GLY A 375 -4.17 -12.58 -26.00
CA GLY A 375 -5.39 -13.36 -25.75
C GLY A 375 -5.40 -14.04 -24.38
N LEU A 376 -4.26 -14.60 -23.97
CA LEU A 376 -4.11 -15.32 -22.70
C LEU A 376 -4.33 -14.42 -21.48
N VAL A 377 -3.82 -13.18 -21.51
CA VAL A 377 -3.98 -12.20 -20.42
C VAL A 377 -5.46 -11.77 -20.26
N SER A 378 -6.24 -11.74 -21.34
CA SER A 378 -7.65 -11.40 -21.28
C SER A 378 -8.53 -12.60 -20.86
N ALA A 379 -8.14 -13.82 -21.23
CA ALA A 379 -8.84 -15.06 -20.85
C ALA A 379 -8.67 -15.40 -19.36
N VAL A 380 -7.49 -15.13 -18.77
CA VAL A 380 -7.25 -15.28 -17.31
C VAL A 380 -8.17 -14.39 -16.48
N LYS A 381 -8.50 -13.19 -16.96
CA LYS A 381 -9.45 -12.28 -16.29
C LYS A 381 -10.92 -12.68 -16.45
N GLY A 382 -11.23 -13.57 -17.39
CA GLY A 382 -12.59 -14.03 -17.68
C GLY A 382 -12.88 -15.49 -17.31
N LEU A 383 -11.87 -16.22 -16.80
CA LEU A 383 -11.93 -17.67 -16.51
C LEU A 383 -12.45 -18.52 -17.70
N ASP A 384 -12.19 -18.09 -18.95
CA ASP A 384 -12.54 -18.85 -20.15
C ASP A 384 -11.46 -19.91 -20.44
N LEU A 385 -11.61 -21.09 -19.83
CA LEU A 385 -10.68 -22.21 -19.98
C LEU A 385 -10.55 -22.68 -21.44
N ASN A 386 -11.66 -22.72 -22.18
CA ASN A 386 -11.66 -23.20 -23.57
C ASN A 386 -10.88 -22.25 -24.48
N GLY A 387 -11.15 -20.94 -24.39
CA GLY A 387 -10.39 -19.93 -25.13
C GLY A 387 -8.91 -19.89 -24.74
N PHE A 388 -8.60 -20.19 -23.47
CA PHE A 388 -7.21 -20.30 -22.99
C PHE A 388 -6.48 -21.52 -23.58
N ILE A 389 -7.10 -22.71 -23.56
CA ILE A 389 -6.55 -23.94 -24.14
C ILE A 389 -6.38 -23.79 -25.66
N GLU A 390 -7.32 -23.17 -26.36
CA GLU A 390 -7.19 -22.84 -27.78
C GLU A 390 -5.95 -21.94 -28.03
N GLY A 391 -5.74 -20.92 -27.20
CA GLY A 391 -4.55 -20.07 -27.24
C GLY A 391 -3.23 -20.82 -26.99
N LEU A 392 -3.21 -21.80 -26.08
CA LEU A 392 -2.03 -22.67 -25.87
C LEU A 392 -1.77 -23.55 -27.10
N ASN A 393 -2.81 -24.09 -27.73
CA ASN A 393 -2.70 -24.88 -28.95
C ASN A 393 -2.16 -24.05 -30.12
N GLU A 394 -2.55 -22.78 -30.26
CA GLU A 394 -2.00 -21.88 -31.27
C GLU A 394 -0.49 -21.63 -31.07
N ILE A 395 -0.03 -21.51 -29.83
CA ILE A 395 1.40 -21.41 -29.49
C ILE A 395 2.14 -22.68 -29.94
N GLN A 396 1.59 -23.86 -29.63
CA GLN A 396 2.19 -25.14 -30.01
C GLN A 396 2.22 -25.36 -31.53
N GLN A 397 1.13 -25.03 -32.25
CA GLN A 397 1.05 -25.13 -33.71
C GLN A 397 2.03 -24.19 -34.40
N GLY A 398 2.24 -22.99 -33.86
CA GLY A 398 3.27 -22.05 -34.30
C GLY A 398 4.72 -22.53 -34.13
N LEU A 399 4.93 -23.58 -33.32
CA LEU A 399 6.23 -24.16 -32.97
C LEU A 399 6.50 -25.50 -33.68
N SER A 400 5.57 -26.00 -34.50
CA SER A 400 5.54 -27.36 -35.08
C SER A 400 6.63 -27.71 -36.11
N GLY A 401 7.64 -26.87 -36.32
CA GLY A 401 8.82 -27.19 -37.14
C GLY A 401 9.84 -28.14 -36.47
N ALA A 402 9.57 -28.67 -35.27
CA ALA A 402 10.51 -29.45 -34.47
C ALA A 402 9.96 -30.82 -33.99
N SER A 403 9.01 -31.42 -34.72
CA SER A 403 8.39 -32.70 -34.35
C SER A 403 9.24 -33.95 -34.61
N GLU A 404 10.50 -33.81 -35.04
CA GLU A 404 11.34 -34.93 -35.46
C GLU A 404 11.96 -35.74 -34.29
N VAL A 405 11.83 -35.28 -33.04
CA VAL A 405 12.49 -35.89 -31.86
C VAL A 405 11.68 -37.03 -31.20
N ILE A 406 10.41 -37.24 -31.57
CA ILE A 406 9.53 -38.17 -30.82
C ILE A 406 9.64 -39.66 -31.27
N LYS A 407 10.34 -39.97 -32.38
CA LYS A 407 10.38 -41.35 -32.94
C LYS A 407 11.37 -42.33 -32.29
N GLN A 408 12.10 -41.97 -31.23
CA GLN A 408 13.10 -42.84 -30.59
C GLN A 408 12.66 -43.49 -29.26
N THR A 409 11.36 -43.72 -29.04
CA THR A 409 10.82 -44.17 -27.74
C THR A 409 10.73 -45.69 -27.55
N ALA A 410 11.03 -46.52 -28.55
CA ALA A 410 10.91 -47.98 -28.40
C ALA A 410 12.15 -48.68 -27.81
N THR A 411 13.35 -48.07 -27.85
CA THR A 411 14.61 -48.73 -27.45
C THR A 411 15.12 -48.36 -26.05
N THR A 412 14.43 -47.48 -25.33
CA THR A 412 14.87 -46.93 -24.03
C THR A 412 14.29 -47.70 -22.83
N ILE A 413 13.23 -48.47 -23.04
CA ILE A 413 12.50 -49.19 -21.98
C ILE A 413 13.40 -50.22 -21.27
N ASP A 414 14.31 -50.88 -21.99
CA ASP A 414 15.24 -51.87 -21.41
C ASP A 414 16.35 -51.27 -20.53
N ARG A 415 16.59 -49.94 -20.58
CA ARG A 415 17.53 -49.26 -19.68
C ARG A 415 16.91 -48.78 -18.36
N MET A 416 15.58 -48.78 -18.24
CA MET A 416 14.87 -48.08 -17.16
C MET A 416 14.55 -48.93 -15.93
N ILE A 417 14.78 -50.25 -15.96
CA ILE A 417 14.54 -51.13 -14.79
C ILE A 417 15.73 -51.14 -13.81
N SER A 418 16.87 -50.50 -14.14
CA SER A 418 18.06 -50.46 -13.27
C SER A 418 18.52 -49.05 -12.90
N ILE A 419 17.61 -48.14 -12.54
CA ILE A 419 18.02 -46.83 -11.99
C ILE A 419 18.51 -47.03 -10.56
N THR A 420 19.79 -47.35 -10.43
CA THR A 420 20.56 -47.25 -9.19
C THR A 420 20.88 -45.77 -8.92
N SER A 421 20.30 -45.24 -7.85
CA SER A 421 20.71 -44.10 -6.99
C SER A 421 22.03 -43.35 -7.30
N ASN A 422 22.11 -42.63 -8.42
CA ASN A 422 23.06 -41.52 -8.60
C ASN A 422 22.29 -40.23 -8.91
N GLY A 423 22.36 -39.24 -8.00
CA GLY A 423 21.66 -37.95 -8.15
C GLY A 423 22.03 -37.16 -9.42
N GLN A 424 23.16 -37.49 -10.05
CA GLN A 424 23.62 -36.87 -11.29
C GLN A 424 22.80 -37.28 -12.53
N GLU A 425 22.42 -38.57 -12.66
CA GLU A 425 21.63 -39.04 -13.81
C GLU A 425 20.19 -38.51 -13.77
N PHE A 426 19.64 -38.34 -12.56
CA PHE A 426 18.37 -37.66 -12.32
C PHE A 426 18.41 -36.20 -12.79
N LEU A 427 19.47 -35.47 -12.38
CA LEU A 427 19.70 -34.08 -12.78
C LEU A 427 19.88 -33.92 -14.30
N ASP A 428 20.51 -34.88 -14.96
CA ASP A 428 20.74 -34.82 -16.40
C ASP A 428 19.43 -35.03 -17.18
N CYS A 429 18.61 -36.03 -16.82
CA CYS A 429 17.27 -36.25 -17.37
C CYS A 429 16.39 -34.99 -17.22
N LEU A 430 16.54 -34.33 -16.09
CA LEU A 430 15.81 -33.12 -15.78
C LEU A 430 16.25 -31.91 -16.61
N LYS A 431 17.56 -31.69 -16.75
CA LYS A 431 18.14 -30.62 -17.55
C LYS A 431 17.80 -30.76 -19.05
N GLU A 432 17.55 -31.98 -19.52
CA GLU A 432 17.06 -32.26 -20.87
C GLU A 432 15.59 -31.82 -21.06
N GLY A 433 14.76 -31.99 -20.02
CA GLY A 433 13.36 -31.55 -20.01
C GLY A 433 13.17 -30.04 -19.84
N LEU A 434 14.09 -29.35 -19.16
CA LEU A 434 14.00 -27.92 -18.90
C LEU A 434 14.60 -27.07 -20.03
N SER A 435 13.80 -26.17 -20.58
CA SER A 435 14.24 -25.29 -21.68
C SER A 435 14.55 -23.86 -21.21
N PHE A 436 15.78 -23.41 -21.49
CA PHE A 436 16.28 -22.06 -21.26
C PHE A 436 16.41 -21.30 -22.59
N GLY A 437 15.39 -21.37 -23.44
CA GLY A 437 15.43 -20.87 -24.82
C GLY A 437 14.16 -20.17 -25.26
N ARG A 438 13.41 -20.76 -26.20
CA ARG A 438 12.14 -20.19 -26.70
C ARG A 438 11.04 -20.22 -25.61
N LYS A 439 10.02 -19.38 -25.79
CA LYS A 439 8.80 -19.36 -24.97
C LYS A 439 8.11 -20.72 -24.96
N ARG A 440 7.65 -21.16 -23.78
CA ARG A 440 6.92 -22.42 -23.58
C ARG A 440 5.53 -22.18 -23.04
N ASP A 441 4.60 -22.99 -23.53
CA ASP A 441 3.19 -23.04 -23.16
C ASP A 441 2.93 -23.53 -21.72
N TRP A 442 3.86 -24.27 -21.12
CA TRP A 442 3.71 -24.74 -19.74
C TRP A 442 3.72 -23.61 -18.69
N TYR A 443 4.48 -22.53 -18.89
CA TYR A 443 4.52 -21.41 -17.95
C TYR A 443 3.16 -20.73 -17.78
N PRO A 444 2.49 -20.24 -18.85
CA PRO A 444 1.17 -19.64 -18.71
C PRO A 444 0.13 -20.64 -18.19
N ALA A 445 0.23 -21.93 -18.52
CA ALA A 445 -0.65 -22.95 -17.96
C ALA A 445 -0.51 -23.06 -16.43
N LEU A 446 0.71 -23.02 -15.90
CA LEU A 446 0.97 -23.00 -14.46
C LEU A 446 0.46 -21.70 -13.78
N ARG A 447 0.54 -20.56 -14.47
CA ARG A 447 -0.03 -19.28 -13.97
C ARG A 447 -1.55 -19.33 -13.84
N LEU A 448 -2.23 -19.93 -14.82
CA LEU A 448 -3.67 -20.16 -14.73
C LEU A 448 -4.00 -21.14 -13.61
N ALA A 449 -3.21 -22.21 -13.46
CA ALA A 449 -3.36 -23.14 -12.35
C ALA A 449 -3.26 -22.45 -10.97
N ASP A 450 -2.31 -21.52 -10.78
CA ASP A 450 -2.20 -20.73 -9.53
C ASP A 450 -3.48 -19.92 -9.25
N THR A 451 -4.08 -19.36 -10.31
CA THR A 451 -5.32 -18.57 -10.19
C THR A 451 -6.49 -19.48 -9.80
N LEU A 452 -6.65 -20.62 -10.48
CA LEU A 452 -7.71 -21.59 -10.20
C LEU A 452 -7.62 -22.17 -8.79
N LEU A 453 -6.42 -22.52 -8.32
CA LEU A 453 -6.20 -23.02 -6.97
C LEU A 453 -6.51 -21.97 -5.91
N ARG A 454 -6.09 -20.72 -6.13
CA ARG A 454 -6.41 -19.58 -5.24
C ARG A 454 -7.91 -19.33 -5.13
N ASP A 455 -8.63 -19.49 -6.24
CA ASP A 455 -10.09 -19.29 -6.32
C ASP A 455 -10.90 -20.55 -5.93
N GLY A 456 -10.23 -21.61 -5.45
CA GLY A 456 -10.86 -22.87 -5.04
C GLY A 456 -11.50 -23.66 -6.19
N GLN A 457 -11.17 -23.33 -7.43
CA GLN A 457 -11.68 -23.98 -8.65
C GLN A 457 -10.94 -25.29 -8.95
N PHE A 458 -10.93 -26.23 -8.00
CA PHE A 458 -10.17 -27.49 -8.08
C PHE A 458 -10.61 -28.43 -9.22
N ALA A 459 -11.90 -28.47 -9.56
CA ALA A 459 -12.40 -29.27 -10.67
C ALA A 459 -11.92 -28.68 -12.02
N THR A 460 -11.95 -27.36 -12.15
CA THR A 460 -11.42 -26.65 -13.33
C THR A 460 -9.90 -26.75 -13.41
N PHE A 461 -9.19 -26.75 -12.27
CA PHE A 461 -7.75 -27.04 -12.22
C PHE A 461 -7.44 -28.47 -12.72
N LYS A 462 -8.22 -29.47 -12.30
CA LYS A 462 -8.10 -30.85 -12.79
C LYS A 462 -8.28 -30.93 -14.31
N GLU A 463 -9.30 -30.24 -14.85
CA GLU A 463 -9.56 -30.17 -16.29
C GLU A 463 -8.39 -29.55 -17.05
N LEU A 464 -7.88 -28.40 -16.57
CA LEU A 464 -6.71 -27.74 -17.15
C LEU A 464 -5.50 -28.68 -17.22
N VAL A 465 -5.18 -29.40 -16.15
CA VAL A 465 -4.02 -30.31 -16.12
C VAL A 465 -4.20 -31.49 -17.07
N CYS A 466 -5.42 -32.04 -17.18
CA CYS A 466 -5.73 -33.15 -18.09
C CYS A 466 -5.71 -32.75 -19.57
N GLU A 467 -6.18 -31.55 -19.88
CA GLU A 467 -6.42 -31.12 -21.26
C GLU A 467 -5.29 -30.25 -21.85
N ALA A 468 -4.42 -29.71 -21.00
CA ALA A 468 -3.32 -28.86 -21.46
C ALA A 468 -2.45 -29.57 -22.53
N PRO A 469 -2.10 -28.90 -23.64
CA PRO A 469 -1.23 -29.47 -24.67
C PRO A 469 0.16 -29.83 -24.12
N CYS A 470 0.61 -29.14 -23.08
CA CYS A 470 1.85 -29.39 -22.37
C CYS A 470 1.75 -30.45 -21.26
N ARG A 471 0.65 -31.21 -21.14
CA ARG A 471 0.43 -32.20 -20.06
C ARG A 471 1.50 -33.30 -19.92
N ARG A 472 2.28 -33.54 -20.98
CA ARG A 472 3.43 -34.49 -20.99
C ARG A 472 4.79 -33.80 -20.89
N ASP A 473 4.81 -32.46 -20.80
CA ASP A 473 6.04 -31.70 -20.60
C ASP A 473 6.52 -31.90 -19.15
N PRO A 474 7.79 -32.32 -18.94
CA PRO A 474 8.31 -32.57 -17.61
C PRO A 474 8.33 -31.31 -16.74
N ALA A 475 8.55 -30.14 -17.30
CA ALA A 475 8.55 -28.88 -16.55
C ALA A 475 7.13 -28.53 -16.06
N PHE A 476 6.12 -28.77 -16.91
CA PHE A 476 4.72 -28.60 -16.53
C PHE A 476 4.34 -29.53 -15.38
N LEU A 477 4.60 -30.83 -15.54
CA LEU A 477 4.28 -31.84 -14.52
C LEU A 477 5.01 -31.59 -13.21
N TRP A 478 6.26 -31.11 -13.28
CA TRP A 478 6.99 -30.73 -12.09
C TRP A 478 6.29 -29.60 -11.33
N GLY A 479 5.88 -28.54 -12.03
CA GLY A 479 5.14 -27.42 -11.45
C GLY A 479 3.76 -27.79 -10.92
N VAL A 480 3.07 -28.72 -11.57
CA VAL A 480 1.79 -29.28 -11.08
C VAL A 480 2.02 -30.07 -9.78
N CYS A 481 3.03 -30.94 -9.75
CA CYS A 481 3.35 -31.73 -8.55
C CYS A 481 3.74 -30.83 -7.37
N GLN A 482 4.48 -29.75 -7.62
CA GLN A 482 4.78 -28.75 -6.60
C GLN A 482 3.50 -28.12 -6.02
N ARG A 483 2.60 -27.63 -6.86
CA ARG A 483 1.33 -27.01 -6.43
C ARG A 483 0.43 -27.98 -5.67
N LEU A 484 0.34 -29.23 -6.14
CA LEU A 484 -0.38 -30.30 -5.42
C LEU A 484 0.24 -30.55 -4.04
N SER A 485 1.57 -30.51 -3.93
CA SER A 485 2.25 -30.67 -2.63
C SER A 485 1.96 -29.50 -1.68
N GLU A 486 1.84 -28.27 -2.20
CA GLU A 486 1.49 -27.08 -1.42
C GLU A 486 0.02 -27.15 -0.95
N VAL A 487 -0.91 -27.54 -1.84
CA VAL A 487 -2.32 -27.78 -1.48
C VAL A 487 -2.45 -28.87 -0.42
N ALA A 488 -1.67 -29.95 -0.51
CA ALA A 488 -1.73 -31.07 0.43
C ALA A 488 -1.29 -30.72 1.86
N VAL A 489 -0.55 -29.63 2.07
CA VAL A 489 -0.04 -29.20 3.39
C VAL A 489 -0.64 -27.88 3.88
N ASP A 490 -1.49 -27.25 3.07
CA ASP A 490 -2.10 -25.98 3.41
C ASP A 490 -3.27 -26.20 4.40
N PRO A 491 -3.14 -25.73 5.66
CA PRO A 491 -4.11 -25.98 6.72
C PRO A 491 -5.45 -25.27 6.51
N THR A 492 -5.56 -24.40 5.50
CA THR A 492 -6.79 -23.69 5.20
C THR A 492 -7.81 -24.56 4.44
N TRP A 493 -7.35 -25.62 3.76
CA TRP A 493 -8.22 -26.56 3.04
C TRP A 493 -8.66 -27.73 3.92
N ASP A 494 -9.76 -28.36 3.54
CA ASP A 494 -10.29 -29.53 4.23
C ASP A 494 -9.53 -30.82 3.89
N THR A 495 -9.82 -31.88 4.66
CA THR A 495 -9.17 -33.19 4.50
C THR A 495 -9.48 -33.84 3.15
N GLU A 496 -10.58 -33.50 2.49
CA GLU A 496 -10.93 -34.04 1.17
C GLU A 496 -10.07 -33.42 0.06
N ILE A 497 -9.79 -32.11 0.14
CA ILE A 497 -8.84 -31.45 -0.75
C ILE A 497 -7.41 -31.97 -0.53
N HIS A 498 -6.99 -32.14 0.73
CA HIS A 498 -5.67 -32.73 1.04
C HIS A 498 -5.53 -34.14 0.45
N ARG A 499 -6.57 -34.97 0.63
CA ARG A 499 -6.63 -36.32 0.06
C ARG A 499 -6.58 -36.28 -1.46
N GLY A 500 -7.41 -35.46 -2.09
CA GLY A 500 -7.47 -35.31 -3.53
C GLY A 500 -6.13 -34.89 -4.14
N ALA A 501 -5.40 -33.99 -3.47
CA ALA A 501 -4.06 -33.59 -3.92
C ALA A 501 -3.04 -34.74 -3.87
N ILE A 502 -3.05 -35.55 -2.80
CA ILE A 502 -2.17 -36.71 -2.63
C ILE A 502 -2.52 -37.82 -3.63
N GLU A 503 -3.80 -38.11 -3.82
CA GLU A 503 -4.27 -39.13 -4.77
C GLU A 503 -3.97 -38.71 -6.22
N PHE A 504 -4.03 -37.41 -6.55
CA PHE A 504 -3.65 -36.89 -7.86
C PHE A 504 -2.15 -37.11 -8.11
N LEU A 505 -1.28 -36.87 -7.12
CA LEU A 505 0.15 -37.20 -7.23
C LEU A 505 0.36 -38.69 -7.54
N GLY A 506 -0.41 -39.58 -6.91
CA GLY A 506 -0.43 -41.02 -7.20
C GLY A 506 -0.85 -41.34 -8.63
N ALA A 507 -1.93 -40.72 -9.11
CA ALA A 507 -2.43 -40.91 -10.47
C ALA A 507 -1.42 -40.48 -11.54
N ILE A 508 -0.66 -39.40 -11.30
CA ILE A 508 0.44 -38.97 -12.18
C ILE A 508 1.57 -40.01 -12.20
N TYR A 509 1.89 -40.61 -11.05
CA TYR A 509 2.96 -41.59 -10.91
C TYR A 509 2.66 -42.93 -11.62
N GLU A 510 1.41 -43.39 -11.56
CA GLU A 510 1.00 -44.71 -12.06
C GLU A 510 0.68 -44.75 -13.57
N ASN A 511 0.13 -43.66 -14.13
CA ASN A 511 -0.42 -43.67 -15.49
C ASN A 511 0.55 -43.09 -16.54
N ASP A 512 1.60 -43.87 -16.86
CA ASP A 512 2.63 -43.52 -17.85
C ASP A 512 2.08 -43.25 -19.25
N ALA A 513 1.00 -43.94 -19.64
CA ALA A 513 0.37 -43.76 -20.94
C ALA A 513 -0.21 -42.35 -21.11
N THR A 514 -0.66 -41.74 -20.01
CA THR A 514 -1.25 -40.40 -20.03
C THR A 514 -0.19 -39.34 -19.82
N TRP A 515 0.61 -39.47 -18.76
CA TRP A 515 1.49 -38.41 -18.25
C TRP A 515 2.94 -38.51 -18.76
N GLY A 516 3.33 -39.65 -19.34
CA GLY A 516 4.66 -39.88 -19.91
C GLY A 516 5.63 -40.55 -18.93
N LEU A 517 6.62 -41.27 -19.49
CA LEU A 517 7.57 -42.14 -18.78
C LEU A 517 8.78 -41.38 -18.16
N GLN A 518 8.62 -40.11 -17.77
CA GLN A 518 9.74 -39.27 -17.34
C GLN A 518 10.23 -39.66 -15.95
N ALA A 519 11.44 -40.23 -15.85
CA ALA A 519 12.02 -40.66 -14.58
C ALA A 519 12.21 -39.52 -13.57
N SER A 520 12.51 -38.30 -14.04
CA SER A 520 12.67 -37.11 -13.19
C SER A 520 11.37 -36.72 -12.48
N VAL A 521 10.23 -36.78 -13.16
CA VAL A 521 8.92 -36.48 -12.57
C VAL A 521 8.53 -37.55 -11.54
N LYS A 522 8.76 -38.82 -11.84
CA LYS A 522 8.49 -39.93 -10.91
C LYS A 522 9.31 -39.84 -9.63
N GLN A 523 10.61 -39.55 -9.76
CA GLN A 523 11.47 -39.36 -8.60
C GLN A 523 11.08 -38.12 -7.79
N TRP A 524 10.61 -37.05 -8.44
CA TRP A 524 10.08 -35.89 -7.74
C TRP A 524 8.82 -36.20 -6.92
N ILE A 525 7.86 -36.90 -7.50
CA ILE A 525 6.65 -37.34 -6.80
C ILE A 525 7.01 -38.21 -5.59
N ALA A 526 7.95 -39.14 -5.77
CA ALA A 526 8.44 -39.98 -4.68
C ALA A 526 9.04 -39.16 -3.51
N ILE A 527 9.83 -38.12 -3.81
CA ILE A 527 10.39 -37.21 -2.79
C ILE A 527 9.28 -36.43 -2.08
N ILE A 528 8.28 -35.92 -2.81
CA ILE A 528 7.12 -35.24 -2.22
C ILE A 528 6.41 -36.18 -1.25
N LEU A 529 6.07 -37.40 -1.68
CA LEU A 529 5.32 -38.36 -0.88
C LEU A 529 6.05 -38.77 0.41
N VAL A 530 7.36 -39.05 0.33
CA VAL A 530 8.19 -39.34 1.53
C VAL A 530 8.13 -38.20 2.54
N ARG A 531 8.06 -36.96 2.04
CA ARG A 531 8.03 -35.79 2.89
C ARG A 531 6.65 -35.51 3.47
N LEU A 532 5.58 -35.71 2.70
CA LEU A 532 4.20 -35.68 3.20
C LEU A 532 3.99 -36.76 4.28
N ALA A 533 4.58 -37.94 4.13
CA ALA A 533 4.63 -38.99 5.15
C ALA A 533 5.43 -38.60 6.42
N SER A 534 6.22 -37.54 6.36
CA SER A 534 6.95 -36.96 7.49
C SER A 534 6.26 -35.70 8.06
N SER A 535 5.06 -35.35 7.59
CA SER A 535 4.30 -34.19 8.05
C SER A 535 3.88 -34.32 9.52
N SER A 536 3.72 -33.17 10.19
CA SER A 536 3.13 -33.09 11.54
C SER A 536 1.62 -33.31 11.54
N ASP A 537 0.96 -33.16 10.39
CA ASP A 537 -0.45 -33.45 10.22
C ASP A 537 -0.67 -34.97 10.13
N SER A 538 -1.43 -35.53 11.07
CA SER A 538 -1.65 -36.97 11.16
C SER A 538 -2.45 -37.54 9.99
N PHE A 539 -3.34 -36.75 9.38
CA PHE A 539 -4.11 -37.14 8.22
C PHE A 539 -3.24 -37.20 6.98
N VAL A 540 -2.57 -36.09 6.64
CA VAL A 540 -1.66 -35.98 5.48
C VAL A 540 -0.60 -37.07 5.54
N LYS A 541 -0.02 -37.30 6.73
CA LYS A 541 0.93 -38.37 6.97
C LYS A 541 0.35 -39.74 6.61
N SER A 542 -0.82 -40.09 7.17
CA SER A 542 -1.44 -41.40 6.96
C SER A 542 -1.84 -41.64 5.50
N ALA A 543 -2.32 -40.60 4.80
CA ALA A 543 -2.70 -40.67 3.40
C ALA A 543 -1.48 -40.89 2.50
N ALA A 544 -0.38 -40.18 2.76
CA ALA A 544 0.87 -40.37 2.03
C ALA A 544 1.48 -41.75 2.31
N GLU A 545 1.47 -42.23 3.56
CA GLU A 545 1.94 -43.57 3.93
C GLU A 545 1.12 -44.68 3.24
N ALA A 546 -0.21 -44.53 3.15
CA ALA A 546 -1.08 -45.47 2.46
C ALA A 546 -0.75 -45.56 0.96
N LEU A 547 -0.59 -44.41 0.29
CA LEU A 547 -0.22 -44.37 -1.13
C LEU A 547 1.17 -44.98 -1.41
N ILE A 548 2.13 -44.77 -0.49
CA ILE A 548 3.47 -45.39 -0.54
C ILE A 548 3.38 -46.92 -0.40
N GLN A 549 2.42 -47.44 0.38
CA GLN A 549 2.24 -48.88 0.60
C GLN A 549 1.43 -49.57 -0.51
N GLU A 550 0.45 -48.89 -1.11
CA GLU A 550 -0.46 -49.46 -2.12
C GLU A 550 0.13 -49.49 -3.53
N SER A 551 0.88 -48.45 -3.91
CA SER A 551 1.55 -48.41 -5.21
C SER A 551 2.82 -49.27 -5.17
N MET A 552 3.21 -49.93 -6.27
CA MET A 552 4.46 -50.70 -6.39
C MET A 552 5.72 -49.80 -6.38
N LEU A 553 5.78 -48.80 -5.49
CA LEU A 553 6.94 -48.00 -5.13
C LEU A 553 7.96 -48.92 -4.41
N ASN A 554 8.62 -49.77 -5.20
CA ASN A 554 9.55 -50.82 -4.78
C ASN A 554 10.54 -50.35 -3.70
N ILE A 555 10.71 -51.18 -2.66
CA ILE A 555 11.86 -51.50 -1.77
C ILE A 555 12.90 -50.38 -1.45
N ASP A 556 13.34 -49.56 -2.40
CA ASP A 556 14.33 -48.49 -2.24
C ASP A 556 13.79 -47.25 -1.50
N LEU A 557 12.50 -46.90 -1.65
CA LEU A 557 11.88 -45.81 -0.87
C LEU A 557 11.73 -46.16 0.61
N GLN A 558 11.41 -47.42 0.92
CA GLN A 558 11.46 -47.93 2.29
C GLN A 558 12.90 -47.89 2.84
N GLY A 559 13.91 -48.17 2.01
CA GLY A 559 15.32 -48.02 2.37
C GLY A 559 15.72 -46.58 2.73
N GLN A 560 15.21 -45.58 2.00
CA GLN A 560 15.44 -44.16 2.28
C GLN A 560 14.68 -43.67 3.53
N LEU A 561 13.44 -44.13 3.75
CA LEU A 561 12.67 -43.90 4.97
C LEU A 561 13.35 -44.51 6.22
N ILE A 562 13.99 -45.67 6.10
CA ILE A 562 14.66 -46.38 7.19
C ILE A 562 16.07 -45.83 7.49
N GLN A 563 16.77 -45.25 6.50
CA GLN A 563 18.16 -44.77 6.67
C GLN A 563 18.29 -43.33 7.17
N GLY A 564 17.21 -42.54 7.26
CA GLY A 564 17.28 -41.17 7.77
C GLY A 564 18.32 -40.28 7.07
N LYS A 565 18.69 -40.59 5.82
CA LYS A 565 19.64 -39.80 5.04
C LYS A 565 18.91 -38.60 4.47
N ASP A 566 19.25 -37.43 5.02
CA ASP A 566 18.99 -36.07 4.53
C ASP A 566 18.24 -36.01 3.19
N ALA A 567 16.91 -36.12 3.25
CA ALA A 567 16.05 -35.71 2.15
C ALA A 567 16.25 -34.20 2.01
N GLY A 568 17.12 -33.82 1.06
CA GLY A 568 17.72 -32.49 0.96
C GLY A 568 16.72 -31.33 1.02
N THR A 569 17.15 -30.27 1.72
CA THR A 569 17.01 -28.81 1.57
C THR A 569 15.88 -28.15 0.74
N TYR A 570 14.86 -28.86 0.29
CA TYR A 570 13.64 -28.24 -0.24
C TYR A 570 12.80 -27.75 0.95
N PRO A 571 12.07 -26.64 0.90
CA PRO A 571 11.00 -26.36 1.86
C PRO A 571 9.65 -26.83 1.27
N LEU A 572 8.91 -27.71 1.96
CA LEU A 572 7.46 -27.70 1.79
C LEU A 572 7.01 -26.36 2.34
N ALA A 573 6.31 -25.56 1.55
CA ALA A 573 5.80 -24.27 2.02
C ALA A 573 4.84 -24.55 3.19
N VAL A 574 5.35 -24.45 4.42
CA VAL A 574 4.54 -24.54 5.63
C VAL A 574 3.99 -23.14 5.86
N ALA A 575 2.67 -23.00 5.68
CA ALA A 575 1.95 -21.86 6.23
C ALA A 575 2.24 -21.78 7.74
N SER A 576 2.66 -20.60 8.19
CA SER A 576 3.22 -20.39 9.52
C SER A 576 2.27 -20.80 10.64
N THR A 577 2.85 -21.37 11.70
CA THR A 577 2.15 -21.77 12.93
C THR A 577 1.58 -20.59 13.71
N PRO A 578 0.51 -20.79 14.49
CA PRO A 578 -0.15 -19.72 15.26
C PRO A 578 0.76 -19.11 16.34
N PHE A 579 0.64 -17.79 16.45
CA PHE A 579 1.54 -16.88 17.13
C PHE A 579 1.56 -17.08 18.65
N ALA A 580 2.73 -17.42 19.22
CA ALA A 580 3.02 -17.29 20.65
C ALA A 580 4.09 -16.20 20.87
N SER A 581 3.63 -14.96 20.96
CA SER A 581 4.24 -13.68 21.42
C SER A 581 3.12 -12.63 21.30
N PRO A 582 3.11 -11.49 22.03
CA PRO A 582 2.09 -10.48 21.80
C PRO A 582 2.17 -10.02 20.34
N SER A 583 1.08 -10.24 19.61
CA SER A 583 0.96 -9.96 18.18
C SER A 583 1.17 -8.47 17.90
N LEU A 584 1.52 -8.11 16.67
CA LEU A 584 1.53 -6.72 16.22
C LEU A 584 0.16 -6.07 16.44
N LEU A 585 -0.92 -6.85 16.24
CA LEU A 585 -2.27 -6.44 16.59
C LEU A 585 -2.44 -6.15 18.08
N ASP A 586 -1.99 -7.03 18.98
CA ASP A 586 -2.09 -6.76 20.42
C ASP A 586 -1.38 -5.48 20.82
N ARG A 587 -0.21 -5.23 20.24
CA ARG A 587 0.54 -3.99 20.45
C ARG A 587 -0.18 -2.77 19.84
N ALA A 588 -0.86 -2.92 18.71
CA ALA A 588 -1.70 -1.88 18.10
C ALA A 588 -2.97 -1.59 18.93
N GLN A 589 -3.62 -2.63 19.46
CA GLN A 589 -4.83 -2.52 20.29
C GLN A 589 -4.53 -1.99 21.69
N ASN A 590 -3.33 -2.23 22.22
CA ASN A 590 -2.89 -1.72 23.52
C ASN A 590 -2.36 -0.28 23.45
N LYS A 591 -2.81 0.52 22.46
CA LYS A 591 -2.54 1.96 22.40
C LYS A 591 -3.03 2.64 23.70
N PRO A 592 -2.19 3.46 24.35
CA PRO A 592 -2.63 4.23 25.51
C PRO A 592 -3.83 5.11 25.13
N ASP A 593 -4.94 5.04 25.86
CA ASP A 593 -6.08 5.94 25.61
C ASP A 593 -5.68 7.38 25.96
N VAL A 594 -5.46 8.17 24.92
CA VAL A 594 -5.14 9.59 25.02
C VAL A 594 -6.39 10.47 24.94
N GLU A 595 -7.43 10.02 24.24
CA GLU A 595 -8.63 10.82 24.00
C GLU A 595 -9.46 11.02 25.27
N GLY A 596 -9.52 10.02 26.16
CA GLY A 596 -10.14 10.18 27.47
C GLY A 596 -9.54 11.34 28.28
N HIS A 597 -8.21 11.39 28.35
CA HIS A 597 -7.46 12.42 29.08
C HIS A 597 -7.53 13.78 28.38
N LEU A 598 -7.49 13.82 27.04
CA LEU A 598 -7.70 15.06 26.27
C LEU A 598 -9.10 15.64 26.50
N ARG A 599 -10.14 14.81 26.58
CA ARG A 599 -11.51 15.26 26.92
C ARG A 599 -11.58 15.82 28.33
N GLN A 600 -10.85 15.25 29.29
CA GLN A 600 -10.77 15.79 30.65
C GLN A 600 -10.06 17.15 30.66
N LEU A 601 -8.93 17.27 29.96
CA LEU A 601 -8.22 18.53 29.80
C LEU A 601 -9.11 19.59 29.14
N MET A 602 -9.81 19.24 28.04
CA MET A 602 -10.77 20.11 27.35
C MET A 602 -11.87 20.59 28.30
N LYS A 603 -12.49 19.69 29.06
CA LYS A 603 -13.54 20.04 30.04
C LYS A 603 -13.00 20.98 31.12
N GLN A 604 -11.77 20.74 31.61
CA GLN A 604 -11.12 21.62 32.59
C GLN A 604 -10.91 23.02 32.01
N ARG A 605 -10.38 23.12 30.79
CA ARG A 605 -10.13 24.39 30.10
C ARG A 605 -11.40 25.17 29.81
N LEU A 606 -12.47 24.50 29.35
CA LEU A 606 -13.75 25.14 29.06
C LEU A 606 -14.53 25.54 30.32
N LYS A 607 -14.28 24.88 31.46
CA LYS A 607 -14.93 25.20 32.75
C LYS A 607 -14.32 26.42 33.43
N GLU A 608 -13.15 26.89 33.00
CA GLU A 608 -12.58 28.17 33.44
C GLU A 608 -13.44 29.35 32.90
N GLU A 609 -14.67 29.50 33.42
CA GLU A 609 -15.57 30.61 33.10
C GLU A 609 -14.93 31.94 33.54
N THR A 610 -14.40 32.68 32.58
CA THR A 610 -13.97 34.06 32.85
C THR A 610 -15.17 34.99 32.84
N LYS A 611 -15.55 35.51 34.02
CA LYS A 611 -16.36 36.73 34.18
C LYS A 611 -15.67 38.00 33.62
N THR A 612 -14.79 37.85 32.64
CA THR A 612 -13.96 38.91 32.08
C THR A 612 -14.58 39.39 30.78
N VAL A 613 -14.72 40.71 30.64
CA VAL A 613 -15.25 41.32 29.41
C VAL A 613 -14.25 41.11 28.27
N TYR A 614 -14.64 40.30 27.28
CA TYR A 614 -13.86 40.09 26.06
C TYR A 614 -14.45 40.87 24.89
N ILE A 615 -13.62 41.68 24.25
CA ILE A 615 -13.89 42.37 22.97
C ILE A 615 -12.84 41.89 21.96
N PRO A 616 -13.24 41.43 20.76
CA PRO A 616 -12.30 41.00 19.73
C PRO A 616 -11.28 42.10 19.41
N PRO A 617 -9.97 41.86 19.60
CA PRO A 617 -8.96 42.87 19.35
C PRO A 617 -8.67 43.04 17.85
N GLN A 618 -8.33 44.27 17.48
CA GLN A 618 -7.76 44.59 16.18
C GLN A 618 -6.24 44.63 16.28
N ALA A 619 -5.57 44.30 15.19
CA ALA A 619 -4.12 44.31 15.10
C ALA A 619 -3.63 44.89 13.78
N LYS A 620 -2.35 45.23 13.74
CA LYS A 620 -1.61 45.62 12.54
C LYS A 620 -0.44 44.66 12.29
N ALA A 621 0.10 44.66 11.08
CA ALA A 621 1.04 43.63 10.62
C ALA A 621 2.43 43.64 11.30
N GLY A 622 2.79 44.70 12.03
CA GLY A 622 4.09 44.83 12.68
C GLY A 622 4.21 46.19 13.38
N LEU A 623 5.31 46.41 14.11
CA LEU A 623 5.51 47.63 14.91
C LEU A 623 5.49 48.90 14.05
N HIS A 624 6.16 48.85 12.90
CA HIS A 624 6.29 49.97 11.96
C HIS A 624 5.13 50.07 10.95
N ALA A 625 4.16 49.14 11.00
CA ALA A 625 3.00 49.18 10.13
C ALA A 625 2.11 50.38 10.48
N SER A 626 1.45 50.95 9.46
CA SER A 626 0.50 52.04 9.62
C SER A 626 -0.66 51.63 10.51
N ASP A 627 -1.05 52.51 11.44
CA ASP A 627 -2.22 52.31 12.29
C ASP A 627 -3.55 52.32 11.53
N ASN A 628 -3.56 52.67 10.24
CA ASN A 628 -4.76 52.63 9.39
C ASN A 628 -4.97 51.25 8.73
N ALA A 629 -3.93 50.41 8.66
CA ALA A 629 -3.99 49.08 8.05
C ALA A 629 -4.32 48.00 9.11
N ARG A 630 -5.47 48.15 9.78
CA ARG A 630 -5.92 47.23 10.84
C ARG A 630 -6.69 46.05 10.28
N PHE A 631 -6.60 44.91 10.96
CA PHE A 631 -7.39 43.72 10.70
C PHE A 631 -7.89 43.09 12.00
N GLN A 632 -8.89 42.22 11.90
CA GLN A 632 -9.37 41.42 13.03
C GLN A 632 -8.32 40.36 13.38
N LEU A 633 -7.85 40.35 14.64
CA LEU A 633 -6.75 39.47 15.03
C LEU A 633 -7.13 37.99 14.98
N MET A 634 -8.36 37.65 15.40
CA MET A 634 -8.85 36.26 15.42
C MET A 634 -8.82 35.64 14.02
N ASP A 635 -9.31 36.36 13.02
CA ASP A 635 -9.35 35.88 11.63
C ASP A 635 -7.93 35.65 11.09
N LYS A 636 -7.00 36.58 11.38
CA LYS A 636 -5.61 36.46 10.97
C LYS A 636 -4.89 35.28 11.62
N VAL A 637 -5.20 34.97 12.89
CA VAL A 637 -4.65 33.80 13.57
C VAL A 637 -5.26 32.51 13.02
N LYS A 638 -6.56 32.47 12.73
CA LYS A 638 -7.20 31.31 12.08
C LYS A 638 -6.62 31.04 10.69
N GLU A 639 -6.32 32.08 9.91
CA GLU A 639 -5.58 31.98 8.64
C GLU A 639 -4.17 31.40 8.85
N PHE A 640 -3.43 31.88 9.85
CA PHE A 640 -2.12 31.34 10.20
C PHE A 640 -2.18 29.83 10.56
N ILE A 641 -3.21 29.41 11.29
CA ILE A 641 -3.39 28.00 11.71
C ILE A 641 -3.56 27.08 10.51
N THR A 642 -4.11 27.55 9.39
CA THR A 642 -4.29 26.73 8.17
C THR A 642 -3.15 26.86 7.16
N ASN A 643 -2.35 27.93 7.20
CA ASN A 643 -1.27 28.19 6.23
C ASN A 643 0.01 27.35 6.44
N TYR A 644 1.07 27.53 5.65
CA TYR A 644 2.35 26.80 5.81
C TYR A 644 3.28 27.39 6.89
N GLN A 645 3.00 28.61 7.38
CA GLN A 645 3.77 29.29 8.42
C GLN A 645 3.79 28.48 9.74
N LYS A 646 4.86 28.67 10.53
CA LYS A 646 5.13 27.86 11.74
C LYS A 646 5.04 28.66 13.03
N VAL A 647 5.46 29.92 13.03
CA VAL A 647 5.47 30.78 14.22
C VAL A 647 4.69 32.08 13.97
N PHE A 648 3.81 32.42 14.90
CA PHE A 648 3.07 33.66 14.95
C PHE A 648 3.42 34.43 16.23
N LEU A 649 4.07 35.59 16.10
CA LEU A 649 4.40 36.47 17.22
C LEU A 649 3.27 37.48 17.45
N LEU A 650 2.66 37.43 18.62
CA LEU A 650 1.64 38.37 19.06
C LEU A 650 2.25 39.43 19.99
N LEU A 651 2.34 40.66 19.49
CA LEU A 651 2.84 41.81 20.22
C LEU A 651 1.70 42.70 20.71
N GLY A 652 2.00 43.51 21.71
CA GLY A 652 1.11 44.55 22.21
C GLY A 652 1.62 45.09 23.53
N ASP A 653 1.19 46.28 23.87
CA ASP A 653 1.61 46.95 25.10
C ASP A 653 1.12 46.20 26.34
N SER A 654 1.65 46.57 27.51
CA SER A 654 1.14 46.05 28.78
C SER A 654 -0.36 46.33 28.93
N GLY A 655 -1.15 45.31 29.30
CA GLY A 655 -2.60 45.45 29.44
C GLY A 655 -3.41 45.50 28.14
N ALA A 656 -2.78 45.35 26.97
CA ALA A 656 -3.45 45.39 25.65
C ALA A 656 -4.44 44.24 25.40
N GLY A 657 -4.52 43.23 26.29
CA GLY A 657 -5.48 42.12 26.18
C GLY A 657 -4.94 40.84 25.51
N LYS A 658 -3.62 40.68 25.38
CA LYS A 658 -2.97 39.49 24.78
C LYS A 658 -3.45 38.18 25.43
N SER A 659 -3.34 38.05 26.75
CA SER A 659 -3.77 36.86 27.49
C SER A 659 -5.27 36.60 27.39
N THR A 660 -6.09 37.67 27.35
CA THR A 660 -7.55 37.55 27.17
C THR A 660 -7.89 37.02 25.78
N PHE A 661 -7.19 37.49 24.75
CA PHE A 661 -7.32 36.98 23.39
C PHE A 661 -6.89 35.51 23.29
N ILE A 662 -5.75 35.15 23.88
CA ILE A 662 -5.23 33.78 23.90
C ILE A 662 -6.23 32.80 24.51
N ARG A 663 -6.87 33.17 25.62
CA ARG A 663 -7.94 32.36 26.23
C ARG A 663 -9.15 32.20 25.33
N ALA A 664 -9.60 33.29 24.70
CA ALA A 664 -10.72 33.23 23.75
C ALA A 664 -10.38 32.33 22.54
N LEU A 665 -9.16 32.43 22.02
CA LEU A 665 -8.65 31.57 20.96
C LEU A 665 -8.60 30.09 21.38
N GLU A 666 -8.06 29.80 22.56
CA GLU A 666 -8.03 28.43 23.11
C GLU A 666 -9.44 27.84 23.23
N CYS A 667 -10.40 28.60 23.76
CA CYS A 667 -11.80 28.18 23.86
C CYS A 667 -12.41 27.88 22.48
N ASP A 668 -12.25 28.78 21.51
CA ASP A 668 -12.73 28.60 20.13
C ASP A 668 -12.15 27.31 19.51
N LEU A 669 -10.86 27.05 19.73
CA LEU A 669 -10.18 25.87 19.18
C LEU A 669 -10.60 24.58 19.85
N TRP A 670 -10.78 24.57 21.17
CA TRP A 670 -11.30 23.41 21.90
C TRP A 670 -12.76 23.10 21.52
N GLN A 671 -13.59 24.12 21.30
CA GLN A 671 -14.97 23.92 20.84
C GLN A 671 -15.04 23.34 19.42
N ALA A 672 -14.08 23.69 18.57
CA ALA A 672 -13.98 23.16 17.21
C ALA A 672 -13.26 21.80 17.12
N TYR A 673 -12.63 21.34 18.21
CA TYR A 673 -11.84 20.12 18.22
C TYR A 673 -12.68 18.87 17.94
N LYS A 674 -12.15 17.98 17.10
CA LYS A 674 -12.67 16.64 16.82
C LYS A 674 -11.59 15.61 17.11
N LYS A 675 -11.97 14.35 17.39
CA LYS A 675 -11.03 13.23 17.62
C LYS A 675 -9.98 13.19 16.51
N GLY A 676 -8.69 13.10 16.88
CA GLY A 676 -7.57 13.13 15.93
C GLY A 676 -7.21 14.51 15.35
N GLY A 677 -7.97 15.56 15.67
CA GLY A 677 -7.75 16.92 15.20
C GLY A 677 -6.56 17.63 15.85
N LEU A 678 -6.35 18.89 15.45
CA LEU A 678 -5.30 19.78 15.99
C LEU A 678 -5.60 20.09 17.46
N ILE A 679 -4.65 19.77 18.35
CA ILE A 679 -4.80 19.95 19.79
C ILE A 679 -4.31 21.35 20.20
N PRO A 680 -5.17 22.24 20.72
CA PRO A 680 -4.73 23.51 21.27
C PRO A 680 -4.12 23.32 22.67
N LEU A 681 -2.95 23.91 22.89
CA LEU A 681 -2.24 23.80 24.15
C LEU A 681 -1.77 25.17 24.63
N HIS A 682 -2.51 25.77 25.56
CA HIS A 682 -2.12 27.02 26.19
C HIS A 682 -1.10 26.79 27.29
N ILE A 683 0.08 27.39 27.10
CA ILE A 683 1.21 27.34 28.00
C ILE A 683 1.46 28.73 28.56
N ASN A 684 1.21 28.91 29.86
CA ASN A 684 1.64 30.09 30.59
C ASN A 684 3.15 29.98 30.87
N LEU A 685 3.98 30.65 30.07
CA LEU A 685 5.44 30.50 30.08
C LEU A 685 6.05 30.82 31.47
N PRO A 686 5.68 31.92 32.16
CA PRO A 686 6.14 32.19 33.52
C PRO A 686 5.84 31.11 34.56
N ALA A 687 4.86 30.23 34.30
CA ALA A 687 4.46 29.17 35.22
C ALA A 687 5.15 27.82 34.94
N ILE A 688 6.02 27.75 33.93
CA ILE A 688 6.79 26.55 33.58
C ILE A 688 8.26 26.78 33.90
N ASP A 689 8.87 25.83 34.61
CA ASP A 689 10.31 25.82 34.84
C ASP A 689 11.06 25.44 33.55
N LYS A 690 12.06 26.25 33.18
CA LYS A 690 12.91 26.09 31.99
C LYS A 690 12.10 25.76 30.73
N PRO A 691 11.28 26.71 30.22
CA PRO A 691 10.44 26.49 29.04
C PRO A 691 11.24 26.29 27.75
N ASP A 692 12.55 26.56 27.76
CA ASP A 692 13.49 26.20 26.70
C ASP A 692 13.71 24.69 26.56
N GLN A 693 13.28 23.88 27.54
CA GLN A 693 13.48 22.42 27.57
C GLN A 693 12.16 21.67 27.83
N ASP A 694 11.77 20.79 26.91
CA ASP A 694 10.65 19.85 27.03
C ASP A 694 9.33 20.47 27.52
N MET A 695 9.01 21.70 27.08
CA MET A 695 7.88 22.46 27.64
C MET A 695 6.54 21.71 27.50
N ILE A 696 6.36 21.00 26.39
CA ILE A 696 5.11 20.30 26.05
C ILE A 696 4.94 19.06 26.93
N ALA A 697 5.99 18.24 27.06
CA ALA A 697 5.97 17.08 27.93
C ALA A 697 5.78 17.48 29.41
N LYS A 698 6.46 18.54 29.86
CA LYS A 698 6.26 19.10 31.21
C LYS A 698 4.81 19.53 31.45
N HIS A 699 4.19 20.16 30.45
CA HIS A 699 2.78 20.54 30.54
C HIS A 699 1.88 19.31 30.70
N PHE A 700 2.03 18.29 29.85
CA PHE A 700 1.20 17.08 29.91
C PHE A 700 1.39 16.29 31.21
N ARG A 701 2.62 16.21 31.75
CA ARG A 701 2.86 15.60 33.08
C ARG A 701 2.10 16.32 34.19
N LYS A 702 2.05 17.66 34.14
CA LYS A 702 1.28 18.48 35.09
C LYS A 702 -0.23 18.25 34.94
N SER A 703 -0.69 17.78 33.78
CA SER A 703 -2.07 17.38 33.51
C SER A 703 -2.30 15.87 33.65
N GLU A 704 -1.43 15.16 34.38
CA GLU A 704 -1.57 13.74 34.75
C GLU A 704 -1.48 12.75 33.58
N PHE A 705 -0.90 13.14 32.43
CA PHE A 705 -0.60 12.19 31.35
C PHE A 705 0.62 11.33 31.69
N THR A 706 0.53 10.05 31.37
CA THR A 706 1.62 9.07 31.50
C THR A 706 2.66 9.22 30.38
N GLU A 707 3.89 8.73 30.60
CA GLU A 707 4.96 8.81 29.58
C GLU A 707 4.60 8.09 28.27
N SER A 708 3.82 7.01 28.33
CA SER A 708 3.37 6.29 27.12
C SER A 708 2.36 7.12 26.32
N GLN A 709 1.42 7.80 26.99
CA GLN A 709 0.49 8.72 26.35
C GLN A 709 1.20 9.96 25.79
N ILE A 710 2.20 10.50 26.51
CA ILE A 710 3.02 11.62 26.02
C ILE A 710 3.80 11.22 24.77
N ARG A 711 4.34 9.99 24.72
CA ARG A 711 5.00 9.46 23.53
C ARG A 711 4.04 9.32 22.35
N GLU A 712 2.83 8.78 22.58
CA GLU A 712 1.77 8.71 21.57
C GLU A 712 1.44 10.10 21.01
N LEU A 713 1.20 11.06 21.90
CA LEU A 713 0.90 12.45 21.57
C LEU A 713 2.02 13.07 20.72
N LYS A 714 3.29 12.88 21.13
CA LYS A 714 4.46 13.44 20.45
C LYS A 714 4.62 12.91 19.02
N GLU A 715 4.36 11.63 18.81
CA GLU A 715 4.61 10.96 17.55
C GLU A 715 3.47 11.13 16.53
N HIS A 716 2.20 11.14 17.00
CA HIS A 716 1.04 10.99 16.12
C HIS A 716 0.14 12.22 16.04
N ARG A 717 0.29 13.18 16.96
CA ARG A 717 -0.68 14.28 17.11
C ARG A 717 -0.06 15.61 16.71
N LYS A 718 -0.93 16.51 16.23
CA LYS A 718 -0.58 17.86 15.80
C LYS A 718 -1.06 18.86 16.84
N PHE A 719 -0.26 19.88 17.09
CA PHE A 719 -0.53 20.87 18.14
C PHE A 719 -0.54 22.31 17.60
N ILE A 720 -1.35 23.15 18.22
CA ILE A 720 -1.18 24.61 18.22
C ILE A 720 -0.80 25.03 19.63
N LEU A 721 0.49 25.30 19.81
CA LEU A 721 1.06 25.78 21.07
C LEU A 721 0.75 27.27 21.20
N ILE A 722 0.10 27.64 22.28
CA ILE A 722 -0.27 29.02 22.57
C ILE A 722 0.53 29.45 23.80
N CYS A 723 1.72 30.00 23.57
CA CYS A 723 2.68 30.37 24.61
C CYS A 723 2.45 31.82 25.06
N ASP A 724 1.99 32.01 26.28
CA ASP A 724 1.67 33.33 26.85
C ASP A 724 2.77 33.84 27.79
N GLY A 725 3.23 35.08 27.57
CA GLY A 725 4.13 35.79 28.49
C GLY A 725 5.62 35.53 28.29
N TYR A 726 6.13 35.59 27.05
CA TYR A 726 7.56 35.39 26.80
C TYR A 726 8.45 36.37 27.58
N ASP A 727 8.07 37.65 27.63
CA ASP A 727 8.77 38.70 28.38
C ASP A 727 8.85 38.44 29.89
N GLU A 728 7.85 37.75 30.45
CA GLU A 728 7.75 37.43 31.87
C GLU A 728 8.50 36.14 32.24
N SER A 729 8.89 35.33 31.25
CA SER A 729 9.55 34.03 31.44
C SER A 729 11.09 34.11 31.50
N GLN A 730 11.65 35.33 31.45
CA GLN A 730 13.10 35.61 31.43
C GLN A 730 13.87 34.87 30.32
N GLN A 731 13.19 34.47 29.26
CA GLN A 731 13.79 33.74 28.14
C GLN A 731 14.51 34.69 27.19
N THR A 732 15.68 34.25 26.73
CA THR A 732 16.46 34.92 25.69
C THR A 732 16.62 34.05 24.44
N HIS A 733 16.15 32.80 24.50
CA HIS A 733 16.29 31.79 23.45
C HIS A 733 15.04 31.66 22.59
N ASN A 734 15.24 31.09 21.41
CA ASN A 734 14.18 30.75 20.48
C ASN A 734 13.51 29.43 20.86
N LEU A 735 12.35 29.52 21.53
CA LEU A 735 11.66 28.36 22.09
C LEU A 735 11.20 27.34 21.05
N TYR A 736 10.93 27.78 19.81
CA TYR A 736 10.61 26.88 18.70
C TYR A 736 11.81 25.96 18.39
N THR A 737 13.01 26.54 18.36
CA THR A 737 14.25 25.83 18.04
C THR A 737 14.73 24.97 19.20
N THR A 738 14.73 25.51 20.43
CA THR A 738 15.24 24.75 21.60
C THR A 738 14.36 23.54 21.93
N ASN A 739 13.05 23.62 21.70
CA ASN A 739 12.12 22.49 21.85
C ASN A 739 12.01 21.61 20.58
N ARG A 740 12.89 21.81 19.58
CA ARG A 740 13.03 20.97 18.39
C ARG A 740 11.73 20.74 17.61
N LEU A 741 10.86 21.74 17.56
CA LEU A 741 9.54 21.57 16.95
C LEU A 741 9.63 21.29 15.45
N ASN A 742 8.82 20.33 14.99
CA ASN A 742 8.78 19.83 13.61
C ASN A 742 10.09 19.23 13.09
N GLN A 743 10.98 18.75 13.98
CA GLN A 743 12.10 17.89 13.60
C GLN A 743 11.65 16.42 13.50
N PRO A 744 12.36 15.55 12.76
CA PRO A 744 12.03 14.13 12.67
C PRO A 744 11.98 13.46 14.06
N GLY A 745 10.86 12.80 14.38
CA GLY A 745 10.65 12.15 15.69
C GLY A 745 10.27 13.10 16.84
N GLU A 746 10.12 14.39 16.56
CA GLU A 746 9.76 15.42 17.53
C GLU A 746 8.33 15.95 17.34
N TRP A 747 7.90 16.83 18.25
CA TRP A 747 6.54 17.38 18.29
C TRP A 747 6.13 18.09 16.98
N GLN A 748 5.00 17.70 16.39
CA GLN A 748 4.41 18.38 15.24
C GLN A 748 3.55 19.57 15.69
N ALA A 749 4.09 20.78 15.65
CA ALA A 749 3.45 21.94 16.27
C ALA A 749 3.56 23.23 15.46
N LYS A 750 2.49 24.02 15.46
CA LYS A 750 2.56 25.47 15.23
C LYS A 750 2.66 26.20 16.55
N MET A 751 3.31 27.35 16.56
CA MET A 751 3.48 28.15 17.78
C MET A 751 2.91 29.55 17.58
N LEU A 752 1.95 29.93 18.42
CA LEU A 752 1.60 31.32 18.69
C LEU A 752 2.28 31.72 19.99
N ILE A 753 3.05 32.80 19.97
CA ILE A 753 3.80 33.27 21.15
C ILE A 753 3.51 34.74 21.43
N SER A 754 3.18 35.08 22.68
CA SER A 754 2.89 36.45 23.09
C SER A 754 4.10 37.12 23.74
N CYS A 755 4.29 38.39 23.46
CA CYS A 755 5.35 39.20 24.07
C CYS A 755 4.91 40.67 24.17
N ARG A 756 5.44 41.40 25.16
CA ARG A 756 5.31 42.86 25.26
C ARG A 756 6.11 43.56 24.16
N SER A 757 5.50 44.57 23.53
CA SER A 757 6.16 45.42 22.52
C SER A 757 7.39 46.13 23.09
N GLU A 758 7.42 46.38 24.39
CA GLU A 758 8.49 47.09 25.09
C GLU A 758 9.70 46.18 25.42
N TYR A 759 9.52 44.86 25.33
CA TYR A 759 10.57 43.86 25.64
C TYR A 759 11.43 43.48 24.42
N ILE A 760 11.06 43.97 23.25
CA ILE A 760 11.73 43.64 21.98
C ILE A 760 12.73 44.72 21.59
N GLY A 761 14.01 44.33 21.46
CA GLY A 761 15.09 45.18 20.92
C GLY A 761 15.14 45.10 19.38
N ALA A 762 16.08 45.81 18.74
CA ALA A 762 16.17 45.90 17.28
C ALA A 762 16.21 44.53 16.56
N ASP A 763 16.95 43.56 17.12
CA ASP A 763 17.16 42.23 16.53
C ASP A 763 16.28 41.14 17.17
N TYR A 764 15.06 41.49 17.60
CA TYR A 764 14.20 40.56 18.33
C TYR A 764 13.79 39.31 17.54
N ARG A 765 13.79 39.38 16.20
CA ARG A 765 13.33 38.29 15.32
C ARG A 765 14.14 36.99 15.50
N ASP A 766 15.42 37.08 15.84
CA ASP A 766 16.27 35.93 16.17
C ASP A 766 15.68 35.04 17.28
N ARG A 767 14.90 35.63 18.20
CA ARG A 767 14.27 34.92 19.31
C ARG A 767 13.00 34.17 18.93
N PHE A 768 12.48 34.34 17.71
CA PHE A 768 11.17 33.78 17.34
C PHE A 768 11.14 33.14 15.95
N GLN A 769 11.97 33.58 15.02
CA GLN A 769 11.96 33.06 13.66
C GLN A 769 12.48 31.60 13.61
N PRO A 770 11.73 30.66 12.99
CA PRO A 770 12.25 29.31 12.73
C PRO A 770 13.44 29.36 11.77
N GLY A 771 14.55 28.69 12.09
CA GLY A 771 15.67 28.55 11.15
C GLY A 771 17.06 28.55 11.77
N ASP A 772 18.03 28.07 10.99
CA ASP A 772 19.46 28.27 11.28
C ASP A 772 19.91 29.58 10.63
N ARG A 773 20.77 30.35 11.31
CA ARG A 773 21.12 31.75 10.97
C ARG A 773 21.69 31.96 9.56
N ASN A 774 21.99 30.88 8.84
CA ASN A 774 22.76 30.87 7.58
C ASN A 774 21.94 30.55 6.32
N LEU A 775 20.63 30.28 6.39
CA LEU A 775 19.80 29.91 5.23
C LEU A 775 18.79 31.01 4.86
N THR A 776 19.01 31.63 3.71
CA THR A 776 18.30 32.82 3.21
C THR A 776 16.85 32.58 2.73
N SER A 777 16.31 31.36 2.82
CA SER A 777 15.00 31.00 2.25
C SER A 777 13.84 30.95 3.27
N GLU A 778 14.10 31.23 4.55
CA GLU A 778 13.19 30.87 5.68
C GLU A 778 12.34 32.03 6.23
N THR A 779 12.40 33.23 5.64
CA THR A 779 11.60 34.39 6.07
C THR A 779 10.09 34.21 5.91
N THR A 780 9.65 33.16 5.22
CA THR A 780 8.24 32.87 4.94
C THR A 780 7.54 32.06 6.05
N LEU A 781 8.29 31.49 7.00
CA LEU A 781 7.73 30.66 8.09
C LEU A 781 7.28 31.46 9.32
N PHE A 782 7.65 32.74 9.39
CA PHE A 782 7.41 33.63 10.52
C PHE A 782 6.39 34.72 10.17
N GLN A 783 5.46 34.97 11.08
CA GLN A 783 4.48 36.04 10.97
C GLN A 783 4.36 36.77 12.31
N GLU A 784 4.04 38.06 12.27
CA GLU A 784 3.79 38.85 13.48
C GLU A 784 2.54 39.71 13.35
N ALA A 785 1.99 40.11 14.50
CA ALA A 785 0.94 41.11 14.58
C ALA A 785 1.05 41.89 15.90
N VAL A 786 0.72 43.17 15.86
CA VAL A 786 0.71 44.06 17.03
C VAL A 786 -0.73 44.48 17.33
N ILE A 787 -1.21 44.18 18.54
CA ILE A 787 -2.54 44.62 19.00
C ILE A 787 -2.59 46.14 19.01
N THR A 788 -3.62 46.71 18.39
CA THR A 788 -3.87 48.15 18.40
C THR A 788 -4.78 48.55 19.56
N PRO A 789 -4.65 49.78 20.12
CA PRO A 789 -5.57 50.29 21.13
C PRO A 789 -7.02 50.29 20.65
N PHE A 790 -7.98 50.07 21.56
CA PHE A 790 -9.40 50.01 21.21
C PHE A 790 -9.87 51.21 20.39
N SER A 791 -10.70 50.96 19.38
CA SER A 791 -11.49 51.98 18.69
C SER A 791 -12.56 52.55 19.61
N VAL A 792 -13.19 53.65 19.18
CA VAL A 792 -14.33 54.24 19.91
C VAL A 792 -15.47 53.22 20.02
N ASP A 793 -15.75 52.49 18.93
CA ASP A 793 -16.80 51.46 18.92
C ASP A 793 -16.47 50.29 19.86
N GLN A 794 -15.20 49.86 19.93
CA GLN A 794 -14.76 48.81 20.85
C GLN A 794 -14.87 49.27 22.31
N VAL A 795 -14.58 50.54 22.61
CA VAL A 795 -14.80 51.14 23.94
C VAL A 795 -16.28 51.10 24.32
N GLU A 796 -17.17 51.51 23.42
CA GLU A 796 -18.60 51.46 23.68
C GLU A 796 -19.13 50.03 23.86
N ALA A 797 -18.70 49.10 23.02
CA ALA A 797 -19.04 47.69 23.13
C ALA A 797 -18.55 47.10 24.46
N TYR A 798 -17.34 47.47 24.91
CA TYR A 798 -16.80 47.06 26.20
C TYR A 798 -17.70 47.50 27.36
N ILE A 799 -18.11 48.78 27.39
CA ILE A 799 -18.98 49.33 28.45
C ILE A 799 -20.31 48.59 28.49
N ASN A 800 -20.95 48.40 27.34
CA ASN A 800 -22.23 47.69 27.27
C ASN A 800 -22.10 46.25 27.80
N LYS A 801 -21.04 45.55 27.40
CA LYS A 801 -20.78 44.18 27.84
C LYS A 801 -20.39 44.11 29.33
N TYR A 802 -19.65 45.09 29.82
CA TYR A 802 -19.32 45.23 31.24
C TYR A 802 -20.58 45.37 32.10
N VAL A 803 -21.49 46.27 31.72
CA VAL A 803 -22.76 46.47 32.44
C VAL A 803 -23.61 45.20 32.41
N SER A 804 -23.67 44.52 31.27
CA SER A 804 -24.40 43.24 31.14
C SER A 804 -23.84 42.13 32.03
N ILE A 805 -22.52 42.01 32.15
CA ILE A 805 -21.86 40.92 32.90
C ILE A 805 -21.82 41.21 34.40
N HIS A 806 -21.47 42.43 34.78
CA HIS A 806 -21.20 42.78 36.18
C HIS A 806 -22.38 43.42 36.91
N GLN A 807 -23.41 43.86 36.18
CA GLN A 807 -24.60 44.54 36.73
C GLN A 807 -24.24 45.63 37.77
N PRO A 808 -23.34 46.58 37.43
CA PRO A 808 -22.94 47.65 38.34
C PRO A 808 -24.09 48.62 38.60
N LEU A 809 -23.93 49.48 39.61
CA LEU A 809 -24.93 50.51 39.96
C LEU A 809 -25.21 51.50 38.82
N TRP A 810 -24.20 51.77 37.99
CA TRP A 810 -24.31 52.67 36.85
C TRP A 810 -24.76 51.94 35.58
N GLU A 811 -25.66 52.55 34.82
CA GLU A 811 -26.03 52.15 33.48
C GLU A 811 -24.96 52.56 32.44
N ALA A 812 -24.95 51.90 31.28
CA ALA A 812 -23.97 52.17 30.22
C ALA A 812 -23.94 53.65 29.78
N ARG A 813 -25.09 54.34 29.79
CA ARG A 813 -25.18 55.76 29.44
C ARG A 813 -24.43 56.67 30.42
N GLU A 814 -24.36 56.31 31.69
CA GLU A 814 -23.71 57.10 32.74
C GLU A 814 -22.20 57.02 32.61
N TYR A 815 -21.67 55.81 32.38
CA TYR A 815 -20.25 55.62 32.05
C TYR A 815 -19.84 56.40 30.80
N LYS A 816 -20.64 56.35 29.73
CA LYS A 816 -20.36 57.10 28.49
C LYS A 816 -20.29 58.61 28.76
N LYS A 817 -21.28 59.16 29.48
CA LYS A 817 -21.26 60.57 29.88
C LYS A 817 -20.02 60.91 30.72
N ALA A 818 -19.66 60.09 31.71
CA ALA A 818 -18.48 60.35 32.55
C ALA A 818 -17.18 60.40 31.73
N LEU A 819 -17.01 59.51 30.76
CA LEU A 819 -15.86 59.52 29.83
C LEU A 819 -15.84 60.76 28.92
N ASP A 820 -17.00 61.29 28.54
CA ASP A 820 -17.10 62.52 27.76
C ASP A 820 -16.64 63.77 28.52
N HIS A 821 -16.89 63.81 29.83
CA HIS A 821 -16.52 64.95 30.68
C HIS A 821 -15.02 64.97 31.07
N VAL A 822 -14.28 63.88 30.86
CA VAL A 822 -12.85 63.79 31.21
C VAL A 822 -12.02 63.44 29.96
N PRO A 823 -11.63 64.43 29.13
CA PRO A 823 -10.93 64.19 27.87
C PRO A 823 -9.61 63.40 28.00
N SER A 824 -8.89 63.57 29.11
CA SER A 824 -7.66 62.81 29.38
C SER A 824 -7.90 61.31 29.58
N LEU A 825 -9.10 60.93 30.06
CA LEU A 825 -9.48 59.55 30.30
C LEU A 825 -9.82 58.82 28.98
N LYS A 826 -10.35 59.53 27.98
CA LYS A 826 -10.66 58.96 26.65
C LYS A 826 -9.47 58.29 25.96
N LYS A 827 -8.26 58.83 26.15
CA LYS A 827 -7.03 58.20 25.62
C LYS A 827 -6.62 56.96 26.42
N LEU A 828 -6.79 57.01 27.74
CA LEU A 828 -6.39 55.97 28.68
C LEU A 828 -7.22 54.70 28.52
N VAL A 829 -8.55 54.84 28.39
CA VAL A 829 -9.50 53.72 28.29
C VAL A 829 -9.42 52.97 26.96
N ARG A 830 -8.57 53.39 26.03
CA ARG A 830 -8.27 52.61 24.83
C ARG A 830 -7.44 51.37 25.15
N ASN A 831 -6.78 51.34 26.30
CA ASN A 831 -6.13 50.15 26.84
C ASN A 831 -7.17 49.34 27.66
N PRO A 832 -7.40 48.05 27.35
CA PRO A 832 -8.44 47.24 28.02
C PRO A 832 -8.27 47.14 29.54
N PHE A 833 -7.03 47.01 30.03
CA PHE A 833 -6.76 46.97 31.46
C PHE A 833 -7.18 48.29 32.14
N LEU A 834 -6.76 49.42 31.58
CA LEU A 834 -7.11 50.74 32.11
C LEU A 834 -8.60 51.05 31.95
N MET A 835 -9.26 50.54 30.91
CA MET A 835 -10.72 50.58 30.77
C MET A 835 -11.40 49.87 31.95
N SER A 836 -11.02 48.62 32.22
CA SER A 836 -11.62 47.85 33.33
C SER A 836 -11.49 48.57 34.67
N LEU A 837 -10.30 49.14 34.91
CA LEU A 837 -10.02 49.91 36.12
C LEU A 837 -10.85 51.19 36.19
N SER A 838 -11.02 51.89 35.06
CA SER A 838 -11.83 53.12 34.95
C SER A 838 -13.29 52.85 35.30
N LEU A 839 -13.88 51.79 34.77
CA LEU A 839 -15.29 51.47 35.04
C LEU A 839 -15.53 51.05 36.50
N GLU A 840 -14.52 50.58 37.22
CA GLU A 840 -14.62 50.26 38.65
C GLU A 840 -14.47 51.49 39.55
N VAL A 841 -13.62 52.44 39.17
CA VAL A 841 -13.29 53.62 39.97
C VAL A 841 -14.29 54.76 39.77
N LEU A 842 -14.78 54.98 38.53
CA LEU A 842 -15.66 56.11 38.20
C LEU A 842 -16.88 56.27 39.12
N PRO A 843 -17.64 55.21 39.47
CA PRO A 843 -18.80 55.33 40.36
C PRO A 843 -18.46 55.77 41.79
N ARG A 844 -17.21 55.63 42.23
CA ARG A 844 -16.76 56.07 43.56
C ARG A 844 -16.39 57.56 43.58
N MET A 845 -16.12 58.13 42.41
CA MET A 845 -15.61 59.50 42.28
C MET A 845 -16.67 60.49 41.80
N MET A 846 -17.75 60.01 41.20
CA MET A 846 -18.82 60.83 40.64
C MET A 846 -20.16 60.31 41.13
N ASP A 847 -21.08 61.21 41.48
CA ASP A 847 -22.45 60.85 41.84
C ASP A 847 -23.36 61.03 40.61
N PRO A 848 -24.10 60.00 40.14
CA PRO A 848 -24.91 60.08 38.92
C PRO A 848 -26.04 61.13 38.99
N GLY A 849 -26.37 61.64 40.18
CA GLY A 849 -27.46 62.60 40.42
C GLY A 849 -27.06 64.08 40.55
N GLU A 850 -25.79 64.43 40.71
CA GLU A 850 -25.39 65.83 40.90
C GLU A 850 -25.23 66.57 39.56
N GLY A 851 -26.30 67.26 39.17
CA GLY A 851 -26.22 68.31 38.16
C GLY A 851 -25.25 69.43 38.59
N HIS A 852 -24.13 69.52 37.89
CA HIS A 852 -23.44 70.79 37.58
C HIS A 852 -22.65 71.49 38.70
N SER A 853 -22.35 70.84 39.83
CA SER A 853 -21.37 71.38 40.81
C SER A 853 -20.40 70.34 41.37
N ALA A 854 -20.19 69.21 40.67
CA ALA A 854 -19.16 68.25 41.03
C ALA A 854 -17.76 68.86 40.82
N THR A 855 -17.00 68.98 41.92
CA THR A 855 -15.57 69.27 42.00
C THR A 855 -14.85 68.77 40.74
N ARG A 856 -14.19 69.66 39.98
CA ARG A 856 -13.36 69.28 38.83
C ARG A 856 -12.44 68.14 39.26
N ILE A 857 -12.76 66.90 38.88
CA ILE A 857 -11.90 65.76 39.16
C ILE A 857 -10.60 66.05 38.43
N THR A 858 -9.56 66.37 39.22
CA THR A 858 -8.26 66.68 38.67
C THR A 858 -7.67 65.39 38.13
N LYS A 859 -6.85 65.51 37.08
CA LYS A 859 -6.07 64.38 36.56
C LYS A 859 -5.35 63.65 37.70
N VAL A 860 -4.79 64.38 38.65
CA VAL A 860 -4.08 63.85 39.84
C VAL A 860 -4.99 62.99 40.72
N ALA A 861 -6.19 63.46 41.07
CA ALA A 861 -7.11 62.71 41.93
C ALA A 861 -7.56 61.38 41.28
N LEU A 862 -7.74 61.38 39.95
CA LEU A 862 -8.07 60.17 39.20
C LEU A 862 -6.92 59.16 39.19
N TYR A 863 -5.69 59.61 39.02
CA TYR A 863 -4.51 58.73 39.09
C TYR A 863 -4.26 58.19 40.49
N ASP A 864 -4.44 58.98 41.54
CA ASP A 864 -4.31 58.51 42.92
C ASP A 864 -5.28 57.36 43.20
N GLN A 865 -6.56 57.51 42.81
CA GLN A 865 -7.56 56.45 42.94
C GLN A 865 -7.25 55.22 42.07
N PHE A 866 -6.68 55.42 40.88
CA PHE A 866 -6.22 54.29 40.05
C PHE A 866 -5.10 53.49 40.69
N VAL A 867 -4.09 54.16 41.23
CA VAL A 867 -2.94 53.50 41.86
C VAL A 867 -3.38 52.75 43.11
N GLU A 868 -4.24 53.38 43.92
CA GLU A 868 -4.80 52.76 45.12
C GLU A 868 -5.57 51.48 44.78
N HIS A 869 -6.54 51.54 43.86
CA HIS A 869 -7.34 50.38 43.46
C HIS A 869 -6.52 49.31 42.74
N TRP A 870 -5.50 49.70 41.97
CA TRP A 870 -4.57 48.75 41.35
C TRP A 870 -3.78 47.95 42.40
N LEU A 871 -3.29 48.61 43.45
CA LEU A 871 -2.59 47.97 44.56
C LEU A 871 -3.52 47.10 45.40
N GLU A 872 -4.78 47.50 45.61
CA GLU A 872 -5.79 46.66 46.27
C GLU A 872 -6.03 45.35 45.51
N ARG A 873 -6.16 45.42 44.18
CA ARG A 873 -6.22 44.24 43.31
C ARG A 873 -4.96 43.40 43.42
N GLY A 874 -3.79 44.05 43.43
CA GLY A 874 -2.50 43.40 43.61
C GLY A 874 -2.43 42.60 44.92
N LYS A 875 -2.84 43.23 46.03
CA LYS A 875 -2.91 42.61 47.36
C LYS A 875 -3.80 41.37 47.34
N LYS A 876 -5.02 41.49 46.83
CA LYS A 876 -5.96 40.37 46.74
C LYS A 876 -5.38 39.21 45.93
N ARG A 877 -4.84 39.50 44.75
CA ARG A 877 -4.24 38.49 43.86
C ARG A 877 -3.03 37.78 44.49
N LEU A 878 -2.22 38.49 45.26
CA LEU A 878 -1.10 37.88 45.99
C LEU A 878 -1.56 37.01 47.16
N GLY A 879 -2.64 37.41 47.85
CA GLY A 879 -3.23 36.62 48.92
C GLY A 879 -3.82 35.27 48.45
N GLU A 880 -4.31 35.22 47.21
CA GLU A 880 -4.88 34.03 46.57
C GLU A 880 -3.84 33.11 45.91
N LYS A 881 -2.58 33.55 45.76
CA LYS A 881 -1.51 32.76 45.14
C LYS A 881 -0.75 31.91 46.16
N GLU A 882 -0.28 30.75 45.72
CA GLU A 882 0.81 30.04 46.39
C GLU A 882 2.11 30.84 46.23
N LEU A 883 2.64 31.32 47.36
CA LEU A 883 3.88 32.08 47.44
C LEU A 883 4.95 31.20 48.08
N SER A 884 6.22 31.41 47.71
CA SER A 884 7.33 30.79 48.45
C SER A 884 7.30 31.23 49.91
N PRO A 885 7.87 30.46 50.86
CA PRO A 885 7.84 30.82 52.28
C PRO A 885 8.38 32.23 52.57
N GLN A 886 9.45 32.63 51.89
CA GLN A 886 10.04 33.96 52.01
C GLN A 886 9.10 35.06 51.46
N ALA A 887 8.51 34.84 50.27
CA ALA A 887 7.59 35.80 49.67
C ALA A 887 6.28 35.91 50.48
N ARG A 888 5.83 34.80 51.08
CA ARG A 888 4.67 34.74 51.98
C ARG A 888 4.91 35.58 53.24
N ALA A 889 6.05 35.40 53.90
CA ALA A 889 6.41 36.18 55.08
C ALA A 889 6.53 37.69 54.76
N ALA A 890 7.13 38.04 53.61
CA ALA A 890 7.20 39.43 53.16
C ALA A 890 5.81 40.02 52.85
N PHE A 891 4.92 39.24 52.22
CA PHE A 891 3.56 39.66 51.93
C PHE A 891 2.73 39.88 53.20
N GLU A 892 2.87 39.00 54.20
CA GLU A 892 2.21 39.10 55.51
C GLU A 892 2.69 40.36 56.25
N SER A 893 4.01 40.57 56.37
CA SER A 893 4.59 41.78 56.96
C SER A 893 4.13 43.06 56.26
N LEU A 894 4.18 43.12 54.93
CA LEU A 894 3.68 44.29 54.18
C LEU A 894 2.17 44.48 54.34
N SER A 895 1.40 43.40 54.53
CA SER A 895 -0.04 43.48 54.76
C SER A 895 -0.36 44.07 56.12
N ASP A 896 0.38 43.70 57.16
CA ASP A 896 0.22 44.21 58.53
C ASP A 896 0.61 45.70 58.63
N GLU A 897 1.64 46.12 57.92
CA GLU A 897 2.09 47.53 57.89
C GLU A 897 1.23 48.45 57.00
N GLY A 898 0.30 47.87 56.22
CA GLY A 898 -0.57 48.60 55.30
C GLY A 898 -0.07 48.56 53.86
N PHE A 899 -0.25 47.41 53.20
CA PHE A 899 0.24 47.09 51.85
C PHE A 899 0.02 48.21 50.82
N THR A 900 -1.22 48.71 50.69
CA THR A 900 -1.57 49.75 49.72
C THR A 900 -0.84 51.06 50.01
N LYS A 901 -0.76 51.46 51.28
CA LYS A 901 -0.07 52.69 51.69
C LYS A 901 1.43 52.60 51.41
N ASN A 902 2.05 51.47 51.76
CA ASN A 902 3.47 51.21 51.49
C ASN A 902 3.75 51.17 49.99
N GLY A 903 2.87 50.55 49.20
CA GLY A 903 2.95 50.54 47.74
C GLY A 903 2.87 51.92 47.12
N ILE A 904 1.94 52.78 47.58
CA ILE A 904 1.81 54.17 47.11
C ILE A 904 3.07 54.97 47.44
N ASP A 905 3.58 54.86 48.67
CA ASP A 905 4.79 55.58 49.09
C ASP A 905 6.01 55.15 48.26
N PHE A 906 6.16 53.84 48.03
CA PHE A 906 7.20 53.30 47.15
C PHE A 906 7.08 53.85 45.72
N LEU A 907 5.89 53.79 45.11
CA LEU A 907 5.68 54.27 43.74
C LEU A 907 5.94 55.78 43.63
N LYS A 908 5.56 56.58 44.63
CA LYS A 908 5.85 58.02 44.65
C LYS A 908 7.35 58.29 44.74
N LYS A 909 8.07 57.58 45.63
CA LYS A 909 9.53 57.68 45.74
C LYS A 909 10.23 57.26 44.44
N LEU A 910 9.76 56.17 43.83
CA LEU A 910 10.28 55.67 42.55
C LEU A 910 10.04 56.68 41.41
N ALA A 911 8.83 57.23 41.31
CA ALA A 911 8.52 58.23 40.29
C ALA A 911 9.41 59.49 40.42
N VAL A 912 9.67 59.94 41.66
CA VAL A 912 10.61 61.05 41.93
C VAL A 912 12.04 60.68 41.54
N ALA A 913 12.48 59.45 41.82
CA ALA A 913 13.81 58.98 41.44
C ALA A 913 13.97 58.93 39.91
N ILE A 914 13.00 58.35 39.19
CA ILE A 914 12.97 58.29 37.72
C ILE A 914 13.01 59.70 37.14
N TYR A 915 12.17 60.61 37.63
CA TYR A 915 12.12 61.99 37.14
C TYR A 915 13.45 62.73 37.33
N LYS A 916 14.16 62.47 38.43
CA LYS A 916 15.50 63.02 38.68
C LYS A 916 16.55 62.43 37.74
N GLU A 917 16.53 61.11 37.54
CA GLU A 917 17.46 60.42 36.65
C GLU A 917 17.29 60.85 35.18
N GLN A 918 16.10 61.28 34.81
CA GLN A 918 15.76 61.75 33.46
C GLN A 918 15.95 63.26 33.27
N ASP A 919 16.62 63.95 34.19
CA ASP A 919 16.82 65.41 34.16
C ASP A 919 15.50 66.21 33.97
N GLY A 920 14.41 65.69 34.53
CA GLY A 920 13.08 66.29 34.44
C GLY A 920 12.40 66.16 33.07
N GLN A 921 12.92 65.32 32.18
CA GLN A 921 12.24 64.98 30.93
C GLN A 921 11.27 63.82 31.14
N PRO A 922 9.96 64.00 30.92
CA PRO A 922 9.01 62.89 30.96
C PRO A 922 9.19 61.97 29.74
N ILE A 923 9.07 60.65 29.97
CA ILE A 923 9.02 59.59 28.94
C ILE A 923 7.79 59.73 28.04
#